data_AF-A0A3M6UX35-F1
#
_entry.id   AF-A0A3M6UX35-F1
#
_cell.length_a   1.000
_cell.length_b   1.000
_cell.length_c   1.000
_cell.angle_alpha   90.00
_cell.angle_beta   90.00
_cell.angle_gamma   90.00
#
_symmetry.space_group_name_H-M   'P 1'
#
loop_
_entity.id
_entity.type
_entity.pdbx_description
1 polymer ?
#
loop_
_entity_poly.entity_id
_entity_poly.type
_entity_poly.pdbx_seq_one_letter_code
_entity_poly.pdbx_strand_id
1 'polypeptide(L)'
;MSSEAIYLLMVDLSKNLFATAQCRVKENGREEVTIPAPDCNDTNFDHIMRWLDLVHSLRRSRQMPPVILVGTHVDLVDNPEQKLHDLKSTLCHNSRVLSDHIAIALNVDNTRAGIISPQREDTGITKLREKVIKTADKLQQAKRKVPLKWLQVENRVYDMAKKGTKYTKREHLRLKIVDEIGPLEKEDDYEHLFNFLHDRGTILYHVQAEDPNGLIVLDLRWLTKVLCKIVSVKTHEDEELSLFSLSQDLKEKGILHGELLDHALSAQKLSHIRESLLFTMEKFNLLCKFNDKDGKPAFLVPCMLTTTPEEDLIPTEDEGYAPAYITFDTDYVPAGLFCRILVLLGKWAASKTSCDSQQFFSNAARFIIGDRTCLGLVCHKIAIKVHIWSMDSSNPVNSNPTLCEEAFRSLKETLTFLKKECYWMRAVSWKFSGKCNLCLRKIDPKTKNCFRHCKRGCDSDDCGHYVAINSRPFCCVNAKVVDQRLQRTWIQVSAKIPLHKVPFQNCEALDSKRSRSINSHSFPSSSHCRGSDCALNVTLLAVEWGSSKGGFSTINRNLAINFAKHKRLKKHDDIIQLTPGIFSEFSDVKRVSHKRSKFSVLIYGLIDPEDFSLKGYDLAAKAMAELKNDNYRLLVVGAPEEKLEQIANTFENCGISRAKLAVRSIVKDREKLVKLFCEADLLLMPSRTEAFGLTALEALSAGLPVLVSENS
;
A
#
# COMPACT_ATOMS: atom_id res chain seq x y z
N MET A 1 -6.50 1.24 -5.43
CA MET A 1 -6.04 2.24 -6.42
C MET A 1 -7.03 2.26 -7.57
N SER A 2 -7.14 3.33 -8.34
CA SER A 2 -8.19 3.45 -9.37
C SER A 2 -7.67 4.11 -10.64
N SER A 3 -8.15 3.62 -11.79
CA SER A 3 -7.92 4.24 -13.10
C SER A 3 -8.40 5.70 -13.19
N GLU A 4 -9.24 6.11 -12.24
CA GLU A 4 -9.91 7.41 -12.18
C GLU A 4 -9.20 8.41 -11.24
N ALA A 5 -8.04 8.05 -10.68
CA ALA A 5 -7.28 8.92 -9.81
C ALA A 5 -6.27 9.78 -10.58
N ILE A 6 -5.89 10.91 -9.98
CA ILE A 6 -4.64 11.63 -10.30
C ILE A 6 -3.59 11.11 -9.35
N TYR A 7 -2.41 10.80 -9.88
CA TYR A 7 -1.30 10.29 -9.12
C TYR A 7 -0.21 11.35 -8.97
N LEU A 8 0.29 11.55 -7.75
CA LEU A 8 1.44 12.41 -7.49
C LEU A 8 2.65 11.52 -7.25
N LEU A 9 3.54 11.42 -8.23
CA LEU A 9 4.80 10.69 -8.08
C LEU A 9 5.85 11.65 -7.57
N MET A 10 6.22 11.53 -6.30
CA MET A 10 7.16 12.45 -5.68
C MET A 10 8.55 11.81 -5.62
N VAL A 11 9.58 12.57 -5.98
CA VAL A 11 10.96 12.09 -6.12
C VAL A 11 11.91 13.04 -5.41
N ASP A 12 12.65 12.53 -4.42
CA ASP A 12 13.73 13.27 -3.76
C ASP A 12 14.88 13.50 -4.74
N LEU A 13 15.07 14.76 -5.17
CA LEU A 13 16.11 15.13 -6.14
C LEU A 13 17.51 15.13 -5.53
N SER A 14 17.63 15.07 -4.20
CA SER A 14 18.93 14.98 -3.53
C SER A 14 19.57 13.60 -3.70
N LYS A 15 18.75 12.56 -3.96
CA LYS A 15 19.22 11.17 -4.08
C LYS A 15 19.77 10.88 -5.48
N ASN A 16 20.78 10.01 -5.52
CA ASN A 16 21.26 9.44 -6.76
C ASN A 16 20.26 8.38 -7.25
N LEU A 17 19.78 8.51 -8.49
CA LEU A 17 18.80 7.60 -9.10
C LEU A 17 19.26 6.14 -9.12
N PHE A 18 20.56 5.89 -9.28
CA PHE A 18 21.12 4.55 -9.43
C PHE A 18 21.75 4.00 -8.13
N ALA A 19 21.66 4.75 -7.03
CA ALA A 19 22.02 4.22 -5.71
C ALA A 19 20.93 3.26 -5.22
N THR A 20 21.33 2.27 -4.41
CA THR A 20 20.42 1.36 -3.73
C THR A 20 19.38 2.15 -2.93
N ALA A 21 18.12 1.82 -3.13
CA ALA A 21 17.01 2.40 -2.42
C ALA A 21 17.06 1.98 -0.94
N GLN A 22 16.81 2.94 -0.07
CA GLN A 22 16.78 2.74 1.37
C GLN A 22 15.37 3.02 1.88
N CYS A 23 14.86 2.14 2.73
CA CYS A 23 13.60 2.36 3.43
C CYS A 23 13.93 2.80 4.86
N ARG A 24 13.25 3.83 5.36
CA ARG A 24 13.35 4.20 6.78
C ARG A 24 12.08 3.79 7.47
N VAL A 25 12.18 3.02 8.54
CA VAL A 25 11.02 2.59 9.32
C VAL A 25 11.15 3.11 10.72
N LYS A 26 10.09 3.76 11.19
CA LYS A 26 9.95 4.21 12.58
C LYS A 26 8.84 3.37 13.21
N GLU A 27 9.22 2.40 14.03
CA GLU A 27 8.27 1.69 14.90
C GLU A 27 7.86 2.61 16.05
N ASN A 28 6.62 2.47 16.52
CA ASN A 28 6.13 3.26 17.66
C ASN A 28 7.06 3.10 18.87
N GLY A 29 7.63 4.22 19.34
CA GLY A 29 8.53 4.26 20.49
C GLY A 29 10.00 3.91 20.22
N ARG A 30 10.40 3.66 18.96
CA ARG A 30 11.79 3.38 18.57
C ARG A 30 12.35 4.47 17.64
N GLU A 31 13.68 4.58 17.61
CA GLU A 31 14.36 5.44 16.65
C GLU A 31 14.09 4.98 15.21
N GLU A 32 14.18 5.92 14.27
CA GLU A 32 14.02 5.65 12.85
C GLU A 32 15.22 4.81 12.37
N VAL A 33 14.96 3.56 12.01
CA VAL A 33 16.00 2.65 11.53
C VAL A 33 15.93 2.59 10.02
N THR A 34 17.09 2.68 9.37
CA THR A 34 17.19 2.38 7.94
C THR A 34 17.20 0.88 7.75
N ILE A 35 16.19 0.37 7.07
CA ILE A 35 16.13 -1.03 6.66
C ILE A 35 16.34 -1.12 5.14
N PRO A 36 16.93 -2.21 4.64
CA PRO A 36 16.94 -2.49 3.21
C PRO A 36 15.51 -2.47 2.67
N ALA A 37 15.34 -2.03 1.42
CA ALA A 37 14.07 -2.23 0.72
C ALA A 37 13.73 -3.74 0.69
N PRO A 38 12.43 -4.12 0.66
CA PRO A 38 12.02 -5.53 0.59
C PRO A 38 12.72 -6.32 -0.51
N ASP A 39 13.02 -5.63 -1.63
CA ASP A 39 13.91 -6.10 -2.69
C ASP A 39 15.29 -5.42 -2.49
N CYS A 40 16.18 -6.06 -1.73
CA CYS A 40 17.42 -5.47 -1.18
C CYS A 40 18.42 -4.89 -2.22
N ASN A 41 18.18 -5.11 -3.51
CA ASN A 41 19.01 -4.64 -4.63
C ASN A 41 18.29 -3.63 -5.55
N ASP A 42 17.12 -3.12 -5.17
CA ASP A 42 16.42 -2.08 -5.96
C ASP A 42 17.12 -0.72 -5.82
N THR A 43 17.20 0.01 -6.93
CA THR A 43 17.69 1.40 -6.97
C THR A 43 16.54 2.39 -6.81
N ASN A 44 16.83 3.66 -6.50
CA ASN A 44 15.80 4.70 -6.47
C ASN A 44 15.03 4.78 -7.81
N PHE A 45 15.72 4.57 -8.93
CA PHE A 45 15.13 4.51 -10.27
C PHE A 45 14.18 3.32 -10.42
N ASP A 46 14.55 2.14 -9.90
CA ASP A 46 13.68 0.96 -9.93
C ASP A 46 12.35 1.22 -9.21
N HIS A 47 12.39 1.88 -8.04
CA HIS A 47 11.19 2.26 -7.31
C HIS A 47 10.29 3.21 -8.13
N ILE A 48 10.87 4.24 -8.76
CA ILE A 48 10.12 5.19 -9.60
C ILE A 48 9.42 4.44 -10.74
N MET A 49 10.14 3.55 -11.41
CA MET A 49 9.63 2.79 -12.55
C MET A 49 8.54 1.81 -12.13
N ARG A 50 8.67 1.13 -10.99
CA ARG A 50 7.62 0.23 -10.46
C ARG A 50 6.35 0.97 -10.09
N TRP A 51 6.45 2.18 -9.55
CA TRP A 51 5.28 3.03 -9.31
C TRP A 51 4.58 3.43 -10.60
N LEU A 52 5.35 3.83 -11.62
CA LEU A 52 4.79 4.16 -12.94
C LEU A 52 4.17 2.94 -13.61
N ASP A 53 4.81 1.78 -13.56
CA ASP A 53 4.29 0.51 -14.06
C ASP A 53 2.98 0.13 -13.37
N LEU A 54 2.93 0.27 -12.04
CA LEU A 54 1.69 0.05 -11.29
C LEU A 54 0.59 1.00 -11.76
N VAL A 55 0.86 2.29 -11.91
CA VAL A 55 -0.12 3.25 -12.45
C VAL A 55 -0.55 2.88 -13.88
N HIS A 56 0.39 2.43 -14.70
CA HIS A 56 0.14 2.00 -16.07
C HIS A 56 -0.80 0.80 -16.14
N SER A 57 -0.61 -0.18 -15.26
CA SER A 57 -1.46 -1.38 -15.15
C SER A 57 -2.94 -1.02 -14.91
N LEU A 58 -3.21 0.11 -14.26
CA LEU A 58 -4.57 0.58 -13.95
C LEU A 58 -5.27 1.27 -15.13
N ARG A 59 -4.64 1.41 -16.31
CA ARG A 59 -5.25 2.12 -17.45
C ARG A 59 -6.54 1.45 -17.94
N ARG A 60 -7.51 2.24 -18.41
CA ARG A 60 -8.75 1.75 -19.04
C ARG A 60 -8.80 2.12 -20.51
N SER A 61 -8.77 1.12 -21.39
CA SER A 61 -8.88 1.27 -22.86
C SER A 61 -7.97 2.38 -23.43
N ARG A 62 -8.50 3.60 -23.64
CA ARG A 62 -7.80 4.78 -24.18
C ARG A 62 -7.46 5.85 -23.14
N GLN A 63 -7.92 5.75 -21.90
CA GLN A 63 -7.70 6.75 -20.87
C GLN A 63 -6.62 6.30 -19.88
N MET A 64 -5.52 7.05 -19.84
CA MET A 64 -4.38 6.82 -18.96
C MET A 64 -4.53 7.66 -17.70
N PRO A 65 -4.36 7.07 -16.50
CA PRO A 65 -4.36 7.85 -15.27
C PRO A 65 -3.19 8.84 -15.29
N PRO A 66 -3.44 10.14 -15.08
CA PRO A 66 -2.39 11.14 -15.15
C PRO A 66 -1.49 11.08 -13.91
N VAL A 67 -0.18 11.18 -14.15
CA VAL A 67 0.86 11.33 -13.13
C VAL A 67 1.37 12.76 -13.15
N ILE A 68 1.46 13.38 -11.98
CA ILE A 68 2.16 14.62 -11.74
C ILE A 68 3.47 14.26 -11.05
N LEU A 69 4.58 14.45 -11.75
CA LEU A 69 5.92 14.17 -11.22
C LEU A 69 6.39 15.38 -10.39
N VAL A 70 6.76 15.16 -9.14
CA VAL A 70 7.13 16.25 -8.22
C VAL A 70 8.53 16.02 -7.69
N GLY A 71 9.48 16.84 -8.12
CA GLY A 71 10.83 16.86 -7.58
C GLY A 71 10.85 17.58 -6.24
N THR A 72 11.21 16.88 -5.16
CA THR A 72 11.31 17.42 -3.81
C THR A 72 12.76 17.62 -3.37
N HIS A 73 12.94 18.23 -2.21
CA HIS A 73 14.23 18.56 -1.59
C HIS A 73 15.08 19.48 -2.46
N VAL A 74 14.43 20.44 -3.13
CA VAL A 74 15.12 21.41 -4.00
C VAL A 74 16.02 22.35 -3.20
N ASP A 75 15.78 22.49 -1.89
CA ASP A 75 16.63 23.19 -0.93
C ASP A 75 17.99 22.50 -0.70
N LEU A 76 18.08 21.20 -0.98
CA LEU A 76 19.28 20.38 -0.81
C LEU A 76 20.03 20.13 -2.13
N VAL A 77 19.63 20.80 -3.21
CA VAL A 77 20.06 20.46 -4.58
C VAL A 77 20.49 21.71 -5.33
N ASP A 78 21.71 21.66 -5.87
CA ASP A 78 22.17 22.64 -6.85
C ASP A 78 21.43 22.46 -8.18
N ASN A 79 20.93 23.58 -8.74
CA ASN A 79 20.21 23.64 -10.01
C ASN A 79 19.08 22.57 -10.14
N PRO A 80 18.00 22.67 -9.35
CA PRO A 80 16.93 21.66 -9.31
C PRO A 80 16.19 21.52 -10.65
N GLU A 81 16.18 22.56 -11.49
CA GLU A 81 15.58 22.50 -12.83
C GLU A 81 16.31 21.50 -13.73
N GLN A 82 17.65 21.54 -13.72
CA GLN A 82 18.46 20.59 -14.46
C GLN A 82 18.27 19.16 -13.94
N LYS A 83 18.27 18.94 -12.62
CA LYS A 83 18.04 17.60 -12.06
C LYS A 83 16.68 17.01 -12.44
N LEU A 84 15.62 17.81 -12.40
CA LEU A 84 14.30 17.36 -12.83
C LEU A 84 14.25 17.09 -14.34
N HIS A 85 14.96 17.90 -15.14
CA HIS A 85 15.11 17.66 -16.58
C HIS A 85 15.84 16.33 -16.86
N ASP A 86 16.93 16.06 -16.15
CA ASP A 86 17.71 14.83 -16.30
C ASP A 86 16.90 13.60 -15.88
N LEU A 87 16.10 13.70 -14.82
CA LEU A 87 15.14 12.68 -14.41
C LEU A 87 14.12 12.40 -15.54
N LYS A 88 13.49 13.44 -16.09
CA LYS A 88 12.53 13.28 -17.21
C LYS A 88 13.19 12.61 -18.41
N SER A 89 14.38 13.07 -18.78
CA SER A 89 15.16 12.49 -19.88
C SER A 89 15.40 11.00 -19.63
N THR A 90 15.86 10.64 -18.43
CA THR A 90 16.12 9.24 -18.05
C THR A 90 14.85 8.38 -18.14
N LEU A 91 13.70 8.89 -17.66
CA LEU A 91 12.43 8.19 -17.75
C LEU A 91 11.99 7.95 -19.21
N CYS A 92 12.06 8.99 -20.05
CA CYS A 92 11.69 8.91 -21.46
C CYS A 92 12.59 7.96 -22.26
N HIS A 93 13.90 7.93 -21.98
CA HIS A 93 14.84 7.01 -22.64
C HIS A 93 14.58 5.54 -22.26
N ASN A 94 14.12 5.28 -21.03
CA ASN A 94 13.92 3.91 -20.55
C ASN A 94 12.59 3.31 -20.99
N SER A 95 11.48 4.05 -20.83
CA SER A 95 10.15 3.60 -21.23
C SER A 95 9.25 4.76 -21.64
N ARG A 96 9.06 4.90 -22.96
CA ARG A 96 8.17 5.92 -23.53
C ARG A 96 6.73 5.76 -23.03
N VAL A 97 6.25 4.52 -22.99
CA VAL A 97 4.88 4.16 -22.56
C VAL A 97 4.60 4.63 -21.12
N LEU A 98 5.57 4.49 -20.22
CA LEU A 98 5.43 4.96 -18.84
C LEU A 98 5.55 6.48 -18.74
N SER A 99 6.42 7.10 -19.53
CA SER A 99 6.58 8.56 -19.54
C SER A 99 5.34 9.30 -20.06
N ASP A 100 4.52 8.68 -20.93
CA ASP A 100 3.27 9.25 -21.45
C ASP A 100 2.21 9.51 -20.34
N HIS A 101 2.35 8.88 -19.16
CA HIS A 101 1.51 9.20 -18.01
C HIS A 101 1.83 10.56 -17.39
N ILE A 102 3.05 11.08 -17.57
CA ILE A 102 3.52 12.29 -16.88
C ILE A 102 2.87 13.51 -17.53
N ALA A 103 1.75 13.96 -16.96
CA ALA A 103 1.00 15.11 -17.44
C ALA A 103 1.70 16.45 -17.15
N ILE A 104 2.52 16.48 -16.11
CA ILE A 104 3.37 17.62 -15.74
C ILE A 104 4.48 17.15 -14.80
N ALA A 105 5.58 17.90 -14.75
CA ALA A 105 6.48 17.83 -13.61
C ALA A 105 6.83 19.21 -13.06
N LEU A 106 6.99 19.28 -11.74
CA LEU A 106 7.24 20.49 -10.98
C LEU A 106 8.30 20.24 -9.91
N ASN A 107 9.06 21.26 -9.59
CA ASN A 107 9.98 21.29 -8.45
C ASN A 107 9.28 21.95 -7.27
N VAL A 108 9.46 21.40 -6.08
CA VAL A 108 8.89 21.95 -4.84
C VAL A 108 9.92 21.97 -3.71
N ASP A 109 9.97 23.09 -3.01
CA ASP A 109 10.64 23.18 -1.71
C ASP A 109 9.68 22.70 -0.63
N ASN A 110 9.85 21.44 -0.24
CA ASN A 110 8.99 20.80 0.74
C ASN A 110 9.10 21.38 2.15
N THR A 111 10.19 22.08 2.47
CA THR A 111 10.37 22.70 3.79
C THR A 111 9.44 23.91 3.97
N ARG A 112 8.96 24.49 2.87
CA ARG A 112 8.12 25.69 2.84
C ARG A 112 6.63 25.39 2.64
N ALA A 113 6.23 24.13 2.78
CA ALA A 113 4.85 23.69 2.58
C ALA A 113 3.91 24.06 3.73
N GLY A 114 2.77 24.71 3.42
CA GLY A 114 1.73 25.01 4.41
C GLY A 114 2.04 26.18 5.33
N ILE A 115 2.99 27.05 4.98
CA ILE A 115 3.25 28.31 5.69
C ILE A 115 2.07 29.26 5.42
N ILE A 116 1.43 29.74 6.49
CA ILE A 116 0.13 30.45 6.50
C ILE A 116 0.13 31.75 5.67
N SER A 117 1.28 32.38 5.44
CA SER A 117 1.39 33.55 4.57
C SER A 117 1.65 33.14 3.11
N PRO A 118 0.75 33.43 2.15
CA PRO A 118 0.91 33.07 0.72
C PRO A 118 2.20 33.60 0.07
N GLN A 119 2.81 34.62 0.66
CA GLN A 119 4.06 35.25 0.20
C GLN A 119 5.32 34.47 0.61
N ARG A 120 5.23 33.53 1.56
CA ARG A 120 6.36 32.72 2.05
C ARG A 120 6.30 31.25 1.65
N GLU A 121 5.11 30.75 1.30
CA GLU A 121 4.97 29.40 0.75
C GLU A 121 5.69 29.28 -0.60
N ASP A 122 6.28 28.11 -0.87
CA ASP A 122 6.94 27.85 -2.14
C ASP A 122 5.97 27.97 -3.32
N THR A 123 6.41 28.65 -4.38
CA THR A 123 5.60 28.84 -5.58
C THR A 123 5.32 27.53 -6.31
N GLY A 124 6.21 26.55 -6.20
CA GLY A 124 6.03 25.20 -6.73
C GLY A 124 4.84 24.49 -6.09
N ILE A 125 4.65 24.64 -4.79
CA ILE A 125 3.52 24.07 -4.05
C ILE A 125 2.19 24.70 -4.48
N THR A 126 2.14 26.03 -4.64
CA THR A 126 0.96 26.72 -5.15
C THR A 126 0.61 26.26 -6.57
N LYS A 127 1.61 26.19 -7.46
CA LYS A 127 1.44 25.65 -8.82
C LYS A 127 1.01 24.19 -8.83
N LEU A 128 1.50 23.37 -7.91
CA LEU A 128 1.10 21.97 -7.76
C LEU A 128 -0.40 21.86 -7.48
N ARG A 129 -0.94 22.67 -6.54
CA ARG A 129 -2.38 22.69 -6.24
C ARG A 129 -3.22 23.09 -7.44
N GLU A 130 -2.85 24.19 -8.10
CA GLU A 130 -3.52 24.65 -9.31
C GLU A 130 -3.52 23.57 -10.40
N LYS A 131 -2.39 22.88 -10.56
CA LYS A 131 -2.26 21.85 -11.58
C LYS A 131 -3.06 20.60 -11.26
N VAL A 132 -3.16 20.19 -10.00
CA VAL A 132 -4.04 19.09 -9.61
C VAL A 132 -5.48 19.42 -10.00
N ILE A 133 -5.99 20.59 -9.61
CA ILE A 133 -7.36 21.04 -9.94
C ILE A 133 -7.57 21.07 -11.47
N LYS A 134 -6.64 21.70 -12.20
CA LYS A 134 -6.71 21.81 -13.67
C LYS A 134 -6.64 20.45 -14.36
N THR A 135 -5.92 19.48 -13.79
CA THR A 135 -5.85 18.11 -14.31
C THR A 135 -7.16 17.38 -14.02
N ALA A 136 -7.73 17.58 -12.84
CA ALA A 136 -9.00 17.02 -12.43
C ALA A 136 -10.17 17.49 -13.32
N ASP A 137 -10.23 18.78 -13.67
CA ASP A 137 -11.27 19.33 -14.55
C ASP A 137 -11.25 18.71 -15.97
N LYS A 138 -10.12 18.12 -16.38
CA LYS A 138 -9.97 17.44 -17.67
C LYS A 138 -10.41 15.97 -17.62
N LEU A 139 -10.55 15.38 -16.45
CA LEU A 139 -10.90 13.96 -16.31
C LEU A 139 -12.37 13.76 -16.71
N GLN A 140 -12.60 12.83 -17.65
CA GLN A 140 -13.95 12.56 -18.14
C GLN A 140 -14.88 12.02 -17.04
N GLN A 141 -14.36 11.26 -16.07
CA GLN A 141 -15.18 10.79 -14.94
C GLN A 141 -15.74 11.93 -14.09
N ALA A 142 -15.05 13.08 -14.01
CA ALA A 142 -15.54 14.25 -13.27
C ALA A 142 -16.78 14.88 -13.94
N LYS A 143 -17.14 14.46 -15.14
CA LYS A 143 -18.33 14.90 -15.89
C LYS A 143 -19.46 13.87 -15.88
N ARG A 144 -19.25 12.70 -15.27
CA ARG A 144 -20.25 11.61 -15.23
C ARG A 144 -21.35 11.98 -14.24
N LYS A 145 -22.61 11.96 -14.69
CA LYS A 145 -23.77 12.12 -13.81
C LYS A 145 -23.89 10.88 -12.90
N VAL A 146 -24.09 11.11 -11.61
CA VAL A 146 -24.32 10.07 -10.59
C VAL A 146 -25.68 10.33 -9.94
N PRO A 147 -26.52 9.30 -9.70
CA PRO A 147 -27.78 9.48 -8.99
C PRO A 147 -27.57 10.07 -7.58
N LEU A 148 -28.41 11.04 -7.20
CA LEU A 148 -28.33 11.68 -5.88
C LEU A 148 -28.46 10.68 -4.73
N LYS A 149 -29.36 9.68 -4.85
CA LYS A 149 -29.52 8.61 -3.86
C LYS A 149 -28.22 7.83 -3.61
N TRP A 150 -27.41 7.60 -4.64
CA TRP A 150 -26.15 6.87 -4.51
C TRP A 150 -25.12 7.68 -3.70
N LEU A 151 -25.11 9.01 -3.87
CA LEU A 151 -24.28 9.91 -3.08
C LEU A 151 -24.73 9.99 -1.61
N GLN A 152 -26.04 9.94 -1.36
CA GLN A 152 -26.58 9.88 0.00
C GLN A 152 -26.17 8.58 0.71
N VAL A 153 -26.25 7.44 0.01
CA VAL A 153 -25.77 6.16 0.55
C VAL A 153 -24.27 6.21 0.82
N GLU A 154 -23.48 6.75 -0.11
CA GLU A 154 -22.04 6.92 0.05
C GLU A 154 -21.73 7.71 1.33
N ASN A 155 -22.37 8.87 1.54
CA ASN A 155 -22.21 9.67 2.77
C ASN A 155 -22.59 8.88 4.03
N ARG A 156 -23.67 8.09 3.97
CA ARG A 156 -24.10 7.29 5.12
C ARG A 156 -23.10 6.20 5.49
N VAL A 157 -22.45 5.59 4.51
CA VAL A 157 -21.35 4.65 4.73
C VAL A 157 -20.19 5.33 5.48
N TYR A 158 -19.84 6.58 5.14
CA TYR A 158 -18.81 7.33 5.86
C TYR A 158 -19.20 7.57 7.31
N ASP A 159 -20.42 8.05 7.57
CA ASP A 159 -20.92 8.25 8.93
C ASP A 159 -20.81 6.98 9.78
N MET A 160 -21.15 5.83 9.19
CA MET A 160 -21.05 4.53 9.85
C MET A 160 -19.61 4.19 10.20
N ALA A 161 -18.68 4.38 9.25
CA ALA A 161 -17.25 4.15 9.48
C ALA A 161 -16.68 5.09 10.56
N LYS A 162 -17.06 6.37 10.56
CA LYS A 162 -16.66 7.36 11.57
C LYS A 162 -17.15 7.03 12.97
N LYS A 163 -18.38 6.52 13.06
CA LYS A 163 -18.96 6.01 14.32
C LYS A 163 -18.31 4.70 14.81
N GLY A 164 -17.33 4.18 14.07
CA GLY A 164 -16.55 3.01 14.47
C GLY A 164 -17.03 1.69 13.87
N THR A 165 -18.05 1.70 13.00
CA THR A 165 -18.52 0.48 12.33
C THR A 165 -17.50 0.08 11.27
N LYS A 166 -16.84 -1.07 11.45
CA LYS A 166 -15.73 -1.51 10.58
C LYS A 166 -16.19 -2.24 9.34
N TYR A 167 -17.25 -3.02 9.48
CA TYR A 167 -17.88 -3.80 8.42
C TYR A 167 -19.37 -3.99 8.75
N THR A 168 -20.11 -4.48 7.78
CA THR A 168 -21.52 -4.86 7.93
C THR A 168 -21.85 -6.00 6.98
N LYS A 169 -23.06 -6.55 7.07
CA LYS A 169 -23.57 -7.55 6.13
C LYS A 169 -24.33 -6.86 5.00
N ARG A 170 -24.33 -7.48 3.82
CA ARG A 170 -25.06 -7.00 2.62
C ARG A 170 -26.51 -6.64 2.93
N GLU A 171 -27.27 -7.57 3.50
CA GLU A 171 -28.69 -7.34 3.78
C GLU A 171 -28.91 -6.23 4.82
N HIS A 172 -28.03 -6.14 5.82
CA HIS A 172 -28.14 -5.09 6.84
C HIS A 172 -27.94 -3.69 6.24
N LEU A 173 -26.97 -3.52 5.33
CA LEU A 173 -26.77 -2.25 4.64
C LEU A 173 -27.95 -1.93 3.71
N ARG A 174 -28.45 -2.93 3.00
CA ARG A 174 -29.63 -2.80 2.14
C ARG A 174 -30.85 -2.29 2.90
N LEU A 175 -31.19 -2.93 4.02
CA LEU A 175 -32.31 -2.52 4.88
C LEU A 175 -32.12 -1.11 5.42
N LYS A 176 -30.91 -0.75 5.87
CA LYS A 176 -30.60 0.62 6.29
C LYS A 176 -30.81 1.67 5.19
N ILE A 177 -30.47 1.34 3.95
CA ILE A 177 -30.73 2.24 2.81
C ILE A 177 -32.22 2.43 2.63
N VAL A 178 -33.01 1.34 2.67
CA VAL A 178 -34.47 1.41 2.55
C VAL A 178 -35.07 2.26 3.65
N ASP A 179 -34.64 2.06 4.90
CA ASP A 179 -35.21 2.72 6.08
C ASP A 179 -34.85 4.21 6.17
N GLU A 180 -33.60 4.57 5.87
CA GLU A 180 -33.07 5.92 6.12
C GLU A 180 -33.10 6.82 4.89
N ILE A 181 -33.03 6.26 3.67
CA ILE A 181 -32.92 7.00 2.40
C ILE A 181 -34.13 6.73 1.49
N GLY A 182 -34.76 5.57 1.65
CA GLY A 182 -35.85 5.09 0.82
C GLY A 182 -35.39 4.08 -0.24
N PRO A 183 -36.31 3.27 -0.78
CA PRO A 183 -35.96 2.19 -1.70
C PRO A 183 -35.40 2.72 -3.03
N LEU A 184 -34.54 1.91 -3.64
CA LEU A 184 -34.16 2.03 -5.05
C LEU A 184 -35.28 1.50 -5.96
N GLU A 185 -35.22 1.83 -7.25
CA GLU A 185 -36.28 1.49 -8.21
C GLU A 185 -36.37 -0.02 -8.43
N LYS A 186 -35.23 -0.70 -8.49
CA LYS A 186 -35.12 -2.14 -8.70
C LYS A 186 -34.20 -2.78 -7.68
N GLU A 187 -34.43 -4.06 -7.40
CA GLU A 187 -33.56 -4.83 -6.51
C GLU A 187 -32.13 -4.92 -7.04
N ASP A 188 -31.97 -5.07 -8.36
CA ASP A 188 -30.65 -5.08 -9.00
C ASP A 188 -29.88 -3.77 -8.82
N ASP A 189 -30.56 -2.64 -8.54
CA ASP A 189 -29.89 -1.34 -8.38
C ASP A 189 -29.00 -1.31 -7.14
N TYR A 190 -29.28 -2.11 -6.11
CA TYR A 190 -28.43 -2.22 -4.93
C TYR A 190 -27.08 -2.86 -5.27
N GLU A 191 -27.08 -3.88 -6.13
CA GLU A 191 -25.83 -4.50 -6.60
C GLU A 191 -25.00 -3.53 -7.44
N HIS A 192 -25.66 -2.76 -8.32
CA HIS A 192 -24.98 -1.72 -9.09
C HIS A 192 -24.41 -0.63 -8.18
N LEU A 193 -25.13 -0.25 -7.14
CA LEU A 193 -24.70 0.72 -6.12
C LEU A 193 -23.50 0.20 -5.32
N PHE A 194 -23.53 -1.03 -4.81
CA PHE A 194 -22.43 -1.60 -4.05
C PHE A 194 -21.16 -1.77 -4.91
N ASN A 195 -21.31 -2.22 -6.15
CA ASN A 195 -20.20 -2.25 -7.11
C ASN A 195 -19.66 -0.85 -7.42
N PHE A 196 -20.54 0.15 -7.54
CA PHE A 196 -20.13 1.54 -7.72
C PHE A 196 -19.31 2.07 -6.51
N LEU A 197 -19.76 1.80 -5.28
CA LEU A 197 -19.04 2.19 -4.06
C LEU A 197 -17.72 1.43 -3.92
N HIS A 198 -17.68 0.17 -4.34
CA HIS A 198 -16.48 -0.66 -4.38
C HIS A 198 -15.43 -0.13 -5.37
N ASP A 199 -15.84 0.15 -6.61
CA ASP A 199 -14.98 0.71 -7.65
C ASP A 199 -14.37 2.06 -7.24
N ARG A 200 -15.10 2.83 -6.41
CA ARG A 200 -14.63 4.09 -5.83
C ARG A 200 -13.71 3.91 -4.62
N GLY A 201 -13.67 2.72 -4.03
CA GLY A 201 -12.92 2.43 -2.81
C GLY A 201 -13.59 2.94 -1.53
N THR A 202 -14.88 3.27 -1.58
CA THR A 202 -15.66 3.65 -0.38
C THR A 202 -15.90 2.44 0.50
N ILE A 203 -16.24 1.30 -0.10
CA ILE A 203 -16.41 0.02 0.58
C ILE A 203 -15.53 -1.04 -0.08
N LEU A 204 -15.28 -2.12 0.65
CA LEU A 204 -14.92 -3.38 0.03
C LEU A 204 -16.17 -4.24 -0.12
N TYR A 205 -16.44 -4.65 -1.35
CA TYR A 205 -17.55 -5.51 -1.68
C TYR A 205 -17.07 -6.56 -2.68
N HIS A 206 -17.02 -7.81 -2.23
CA HIS A 206 -16.82 -8.97 -3.10
C HIS A 206 -17.95 -9.93 -2.78
N VAL A 207 -18.85 -10.13 -3.73
CA VAL A 207 -20.04 -10.97 -3.48
C VAL A 207 -20.14 -12.05 -4.55
N GLN A 208 -20.31 -13.28 -4.07
CA GLN A 208 -21.10 -14.30 -4.77
C GLN A 208 -22.54 -13.81 -4.70
N ALA A 209 -23.17 -13.51 -5.84
CA ALA A 209 -24.46 -12.80 -5.99
C ALA A 209 -25.63 -13.31 -5.11
N GLU A 210 -25.45 -14.43 -4.41
CA GLU A 210 -26.46 -15.19 -3.68
C GLU A 210 -26.25 -15.21 -2.15
N ASP A 211 -25.15 -14.67 -1.60
CA ASP A 211 -24.94 -14.66 -0.13
C ASP A 211 -25.50 -13.38 0.54
N PRO A 212 -26.67 -13.45 1.22
CA PRO A 212 -27.20 -12.31 1.98
C PRO A 212 -26.33 -11.93 3.19
N ASN A 213 -25.46 -12.83 3.67
CA ASN A 213 -24.52 -12.58 4.76
C ASN A 213 -23.16 -12.06 4.29
N GLY A 214 -22.99 -11.77 2.99
CA GLY A 214 -21.75 -11.26 2.41
C GLY A 214 -21.20 -10.06 3.18
N LEU A 215 -19.91 -10.12 3.51
CA LEU A 215 -19.21 -9.11 4.29
C LEU A 215 -18.93 -7.86 3.44
N ILE A 216 -19.43 -6.72 3.90
CA ILE A 216 -19.11 -5.40 3.35
C ILE A 216 -18.17 -4.70 4.32
N VAL A 217 -16.92 -4.44 3.90
CA VAL A 217 -15.97 -3.67 4.74
C VAL A 217 -16.18 -2.18 4.47
N LEU A 218 -16.43 -1.44 5.54
CA LEU A 218 -16.64 0.02 5.49
C LEU A 218 -15.35 0.79 5.82
N ASP A 219 -14.42 0.15 6.56
CA ASP A 219 -13.12 0.72 6.91
C ASP A 219 -11.98 -0.15 6.33
N LEU A 220 -11.48 0.24 5.16
CA LEU A 220 -10.35 -0.44 4.49
C LEU A 220 -9.04 -0.40 5.29
N ARG A 221 -8.86 0.61 6.14
CA ARG A 221 -7.66 0.71 7.00
C ARG A 221 -7.73 -0.32 8.13
N TRP A 222 -8.91 -0.50 8.71
CA TRP A 222 -9.15 -1.56 9.68
C TRP A 222 -8.86 -2.93 9.07
N LEU A 223 -9.40 -3.23 7.87
CA LEU A 223 -9.13 -4.51 7.21
C LEU A 223 -7.64 -4.72 7.00
N THR A 224 -6.93 -3.72 6.50
CA THR A 224 -5.47 -3.81 6.30
C THR A 224 -4.75 -4.16 7.60
N LYS A 225 -5.13 -3.53 8.72
CA LYS A 225 -4.56 -3.85 10.04
C LYS A 225 -4.88 -5.28 10.49
N VAL A 226 -6.10 -5.77 10.25
CA VAL A 226 -6.49 -7.15 10.55
C VAL A 226 -5.64 -8.14 9.75
N LEU A 227 -5.51 -7.92 8.44
CA LEU A 227 -4.70 -8.76 7.57
C LEU A 227 -3.23 -8.76 7.98
N CYS A 228 -2.65 -7.60 8.29
CA CYS A 228 -1.29 -7.50 8.82
C CYS A 228 -1.13 -8.29 10.13
N LYS A 229 -2.10 -8.22 11.05
CA LYS A 229 -2.05 -8.99 12.30
C LYS A 229 -2.16 -10.50 12.08
N ILE A 230 -2.92 -10.95 11.08
CA ILE A 230 -3.02 -12.37 10.71
C ILE A 230 -1.69 -12.90 10.17
N VAL A 231 -0.96 -12.10 9.38
CA VAL A 231 0.32 -12.54 8.79
C VAL A 231 1.54 -12.23 9.67
N SER A 232 1.38 -11.42 10.71
CA SER A 232 2.45 -11.02 11.64
C SER A 232 2.17 -11.46 13.08
N VAL A 233 1.51 -12.62 13.25
CA VAL A 233 1.23 -13.19 14.58
C VAL A 233 2.55 -13.34 15.33
N LYS A 234 2.66 -12.63 16.46
CA LYS A 234 3.79 -12.75 17.39
C LYS A 234 3.35 -13.68 18.49
N THR A 235 4.15 -14.70 18.74
CA THR A 235 3.97 -15.61 19.87
C THR A 235 4.74 -15.05 21.07
N HIS A 236 4.10 -15.00 22.23
CA HIS A 236 4.72 -14.59 23.49
C HIS A 236 5.57 -15.72 24.11
N GLU A 237 6.52 -15.36 24.99
CA GLU A 237 7.41 -16.35 25.65
C GLU A 237 6.63 -17.39 26.49
N ASP A 238 5.44 -17.03 26.97
CA ASP A 238 4.56 -17.89 27.77
C ASP A 238 3.57 -18.75 26.93
N GLU A 239 3.64 -18.68 25.60
CA GLU A 239 2.72 -19.44 24.71
C GLU A 239 3.12 -20.90 24.51
N GLU A 240 2.12 -21.72 24.19
CA GLU A 240 2.27 -23.15 23.90
C GLU A 240 3.29 -23.37 22.77
N LEU A 241 4.24 -24.29 22.96
CA LEU A 241 5.31 -24.60 21.99
C LEU A 241 4.77 -24.93 20.57
N SER A 242 3.54 -25.43 20.49
CA SER A 242 2.79 -25.69 19.26
C SER A 242 2.53 -24.39 18.46
N LEU A 243 2.05 -23.32 19.09
CA LEU A 243 1.78 -22.05 18.40
C LEU A 243 3.08 -21.39 17.92
N PHE A 244 4.15 -21.50 18.72
CA PHE A 244 5.47 -21.01 18.32
C PHE A 244 5.95 -21.69 17.04
N SER A 245 5.86 -23.02 16.93
CA SER A 245 6.30 -23.74 15.72
C SER A 245 5.48 -23.37 14.48
N LEU A 246 4.15 -23.26 14.61
CA LEU A 246 3.27 -22.82 13.52
C LEU A 246 3.60 -21.39 13.06
N SER A 247 3.98 -20.50 13.99
CA SER A 247 4.40 -19.13 13.66
C SER A 247 5.72 -19.08 12.91
N GLN A 248 6.66 -20.01 13.18
CA GLN A 248 7.90 -20.12 12.43
C GLN A 248 7.66 -20.62 11.01
N ASP A 249 6.76 -21.60 10.82
CA ASP A 249 6.37 -22.05 9.47
C ASP A 249 5.82 -20.90 8.62
N LEU A 250 5.02 -20.01 9.21
CA LEU A 250 4.54 -18.81 8.51
C LEU A 250 5.69 -17.87 8.15
N LYS A 251 6.62 -17.64 9.07
CA LYS A 251 7.73 -16.71 8.89
C LYS A 251 8.77 -17.20 7.87
N GLU A 252 9.07 -18.49 7.89
CA GLU A 252 10.14 -19.07 7.08
C GLU A 252 9.64 -19.57 5.72
N LYS A 253 8.45 -20.20 5.71
CA LYS A 253 7.90 -20.89 4.53
C LYS A 253 6.67 -20.20 3.96
N GLY A 254 6.16 -19.15 4.61
CA GLY A 254 4.92 -18.50 4.21
C GLY A 254 3.68 -19.37 4.39
N ILE A 255 3.71 -20.37 5.28
CA ILE A 255 2.59 -21.31 5.51
C ILE A 255 1.82 -20.88 6.76
N LEU A 256 0.59 -20.43 6.56
CA LEU A 256 -0.35 -20.12 7.64
C LEU A 256 -1.23 -21.34 7.92
N HIS A 257 -0.99 -22.00 9.05
CA HIS A 257 -1.85 -23.11 9.50
C HIS A 257 -3.20 -22.62 10.01
N GLY A 258 -4.26 -23.42 9.83
CA GLY A 258 -5.62 -23.05 10.26
C GLY A 258 -5.72 -22.74 11.76
N GLU A 259 -4.99 -23.48 12.60
CA GLU A 259 -4.92 -23.28 14.04
C GLU A 259 -4.34 -21.90 14.41
N LEU A 260 -3.28 -21.47 13.71
CA LEU A 260 -2.66 -20.15 13.91
C LEU A 260 -3.59 -19.01 13.44
N LEU A 261 -4.32 -19.23 12.34
CA LEU A 261 -5.34 -18.29 11.88
C LEU A 261 -6.46 -18.13 12.91
N ASP A 262 -6.95 -19.24 13.47
CA ASP A 262 -8.02 -19.24 14.47
C ASP A 262 -7.58 -18.54 15.75
N HIS A 263 -6.34 -18.74 16.18
CA HIS A 263 -5.71 -18.00 17.26
C HIS A 263 -5.68 -16.49 16.97
N ALA A 264 -5.17 -16.10 15.80
CA ALA A 264 -5.03 -14.70 15.39
C ALA A 264 -6.38 -13.96 15.29
N LEU A 265 -7.43 -14.65 14.84
CA LEU A 265 -8.79 -14.10 14.76
C LEU A 265 -9.44 -14.02 16.15
N SER A 266 -9.22 -15.03 17.00
CA SER A 266 -9.78 -15.05 18.36
C SER A 266 -9.18 -13.95 19.23
N ALA A 267 -7.87 -13.71 19.13
CA ALA A 267 -7.19 -12.58 19.78
C ALA A 267 -7.79 -11.21 19.37
N GLN A 268 -8.40 -11.13 18.18
CA GLN A 268 -9.04 -9.93 17.65
C GLN A 268 -10.57 -9.92 17.80
N LYS A 269 -11.17 -10.97 18.38
CA LYS A 269 -12.64 -11.16 18.47
C LYS A 269 -13.32 -11.15 17.10
N LEU A 270 -12.71 -11.79 16.10
CA LEU A 270 -13.17 -11.83 14.70
C LEU A 270 -13.50 -13.25 14.21
N SER A 271 -13.54 -14.24 15.09
CA SER A 271 -13.77 -15.65 14.72
C SER A 271 -15.11 -15.87 13.99
N HIS A 272 -16.14 -15.05 14.28
CA HIS A 272 -17.46 -15.14 13.65
C HIS A 272 -17.50 -14.66 12.19
N ILE A 273 -16.46 -13.98 11.69
CA ILE A 273 -16.34 -13.57 10.27
C ILE A 273 -15.19 -14.27 9.54
N ARG A 274 -14.65 -15.35 10.12
CA ARG A 274 -13.52 -16.12 9.59
C ARG A 274 -13.68 -16.46 8.11
N GLU A 275 -14.77 -17.12 7.74
CA GLU A 275 -14.99 -17.57 6.36
C GLU A 275 -15.10 -16.40 5.38
N SER A 276 -15.77 -15.30 5.78
CA SER A 276 -15.89 -14.12 4.95
C SER A 276 -14.53 -13.41 4.74
N LEU A 277 -13.67 -13.41 5.76
CA LEU A 277 -12.30 -12.90 5.64
C LEU A 277 -11.44 -13.79 4.74
N LEU A 278 -11.50 -15.11 4.92
CA LEU A 278 -10.81 -16.07 4.06
C LEU A 278 -11.23 -15.91 2.60
N PHE A 279 -12.53 -15.86 2.33
CA PHE A 279 -13.08 -15.60 1.01
C PHE A 279 -12.53 -14.30 0.41
N THR A 280 -12.49 -13.23 1.20
CA THR A 280 -11.94 -11.94 0.77
C THR A 280 -10.45 -12.06 0.42
N MET A 281 -9.66 -12.71 1.26
CA MET A 281 -8.22 -12.91 1.04
C MET A 281 -7.94 -13.78 -0.19
N GLU A 282 -8.71 -14.85 -0.38
CA GLU A 282 -8.65 -15.71 -1.57
C GLU A 282 -9.03 -14.96 -2.85
N LYS A 283 -10.11 -14.16 -2.81
CA LYS A 283 -10.55 -13.39 -3.98
C LYS A 283 -9.51 -12.37 -4.44
N PHE A 284 -8.74 -11.83 -3.49
CA PHE A 284 -7.60 -10.97 -3.79
C PHE A 284 -6.31 -11.71 -4.18
N ASN A 285 -6.33 -13.04 -4.11
CA ASN A 285 -5.18 -13.93 -4.27
C ASN A 285 -4.05 -13.58 -3.28
N LEU A 286 -4.41 -13.23 -2.04
CA LEU A 286 -3.47 -12.97 -0.94
C LEU A 286 -3.02 -14.26 -0.27
N LEU A 287 -3.85 -15.31 -0.34
CA LEU A 287 -3.51 -16.64 0.11
C LEU A 287 -4.12 -17.72 -0.77
N CYS A 288 -3.65 -18.96 -0.58
CA CYS A 288 -4.16 -20.15 -1.23
C CYS A 288 -4.38 -21.26 -0.21
N LYS A 289 -5.60 -21.78 -0.09
CA LYS A 289 -5.87 -22.99 0.69
C LYS A 289 -5.24 -24.24 0.07
N PHE A 290 -4.63 -25.06 0.90
CA PHE A 290 -4.18 -26.41 0.60
C PHE A 290 -4.31 -27.29 1.86
N ASN A 291 -4.04 -28.59 1.74
CA ASN A 291 -4.00 -29.51 2.89
C ASN A 291 -2.54 -29.79 3.24
N ASP A 292 -2.19 -29.72 4.52
CA ASP A 292 -0.88 -30.13 4.99
C ASP A 292 -0.72 -31.67 4.97
N LYS A 293 0.44 -32.15 5.45
CA LYS A 293 0.79 -33.58 5.54
C LYS A 293 -0.23 -34.41 6.32
N ASP A 294 -0.89 -33.80 7.30
CA ASP A 294 -1.86 -34.45 8.18
C ASP A 294 -3.30 -34.30 7.67
N GLY A 295 -3.48 -33.70 6.48
CA GLY A 295 -4.79 -33.43 5.89
C GLY A 295 -5.52 -32.25 6.53
N LYS A 296 -4.86 -31.47 7.38
CA LYS A 296 -5.42 -30.27 8.01
C LYS A 296 -5.35 -29.07 7.05
N PRO A 297 -6.27 -28.09 7.21
CA PRO A 297 -6.28 -26.91 6.36
C PRO A 297 -5.09 -25.99 6.65
N ALA A 298 -4.29 -25.70 5.61
CA ALA A 298 -3.20 -24.73 5.63
C ALA A 298 -3.33 -23.75 4.45
N PHE A 299 -2.64 -22.61 4.55
CA PHE A 299 -2.74 -21.55 3.57
C PHE A 299 -1.37 -21.02 3.18
N LEU A 300 -1.06 -20.98 1.88
CA LEU A 300 0.15 -20.35 1.37
C LEU A 300 -0.09 -18.85 1.37
N VAL A 301 0.80 -18.08 2.00
CA VAL A 301 0.75 -16.61 2.11
C VAL A 301 1.98 -16.03 1.42
N PRO A 302 1.92 -15.72 0.11
CA PRO A 302 3.10 -15.35 -0.67
C PRO A 302 3.86 -14.12 -0.17
N CYS A 303 3.19 -13.19 0.51
CA CYS A 303 3.84 -11.97 1.02
C CYS A 303 4.73 -12.21 2.25
N MET A 304 4.68 -13.42 2.83
CA MET A 304 5.56 -13.85 3.92
C MET A 304 6.76 -14.65 3.42
N LEU A 305 6.82 -14.98 2.12
CA LEU A 305 7.91 -15.75 1.56
C LEU A 305 9.22 -14.96 1.60
N THR A 306 10.31 -15.65 1.87
CA THR A 306 11.67 -15.10 1.85
C THR A 306 12.28 -15.22 0.46
N THR A 307 13.35 -14.47 0.18
CA THR A 307 14.10 -14.57 -1.09
C THR A 307 15.03 -15.78 -1.05
N THR A 308 15.26 -16.42 -2.20
CA THR A 308 16.28 -17.45 -2.35
C THR A 308 17.18 -17.19 -3.56
N PRO A 309 18.44 -17.64 -3.52
CA PRO A 309 19.28 -17.72 -4.71
C PRO A 309 18.65 -18.62 -5.77
N GLU A 310 18.79 -18.23 -7.05
CA GLU A 310 18.29 -19.01 -8.20
C GLU A 310 18.97 -20.38 -8.29
N GLU A 311 20.27 -20.42 -8.00
CA GLU A 311 21.15 -21.59 -8.07
C GLU A 311 20.71 -22.72 -7.13
N ASP A 312 20.04 -22.37 -6.03
CA ASP A 312 19.56 -23.33 -5.04
C ASP A 312 18.25 -24.03 -5.49
N LEU A 313 17.59 -23.50 -6.51
CA LEU A 313 16.26 -23.92 -6.94
C LEU A 313 16.23 -24.57 -8.31
N ILE A 314 16.94 -23.99 -9.27
CA ILE A 314 16.89 -24.36 -10.68
C ILE A 314 18.28 -24.81 -11.10
N PRO A 315 18.42 -26.00 -11.74
CA PRO A 315 19.72 -26.45 -12.22
C PRO A 315 20.27 -25.47 -13.26
N THR A 316 21.59 -25.50 -13.43
CA THR A 316 22.26 -24.77 -14.50
C THR A 316 21.72 -25.20 -15.87
N GLU A 317 21.64 -24.26 -16.80
CA GLU A 317 21.05 -24.50 -18.13
C GLU A 317 21.79 -25.62 -18.87
N ASP A 318 21.15 -26.78 -19.04
CA ASP A 318 21.66 -27.85 -19.91
C ASP A 318 21.69 -27.42 -21.39
N GLU A 319 22.60 -28.01 -22.18
CA GLU A 319 22.82 -27.67 -23.60
C GLU A 319 21.64 -28.01 -24.56
N GLY A 320 20.50 -28.48 -24.03
CA GLY A 320 19.34 -28.96 -24.81
C GLY A 320 18.34 -27.87 -25.23
N TYR A 321 17.52 -27.40 -24.27
CA TYR A 321 16.50 -26.36 -24.50
C TYR A 321 16.68 -25.18 -23.56
N ALA A 322 16.66 -23.98 -24.12
CA ALA A 322 16.75 -22.74 -23.36
C ALA A 322 15.46 -22.48 -22.53
N PRO A 323 15.58 -21.83 -21.36
CA PRO A 323 14.44 -21.32 -20.62
C PRO A 323 13.57 -20.39 -21.48
N ALA A 324 12.29 -20.34 -21.15
CA ALA A 324 11.39 -19.33 -21.68
C ALA A 324 11.24 -18.19 -20.67
N TYR A 325 10.79 -17.03 -21.14
CA TYR A 325 10.59 -15.85 -20.32
C TYR A 325 9.20 -15.27 -20.55
N ILE A 326 8.54 -14.80 -19.49
CA ILE A 326 7.35 -13.97 -19.60
C ILE A 326 7.80 -12.51 -19.50
N THR A 327 7.43 -11.73 -20.50
CA THR A 327 7.82 -10.31 -20.64
C THR A 327 6.60 -9.43 -20.85
N PHE A 328 6.70 -8.14 -20.51
CA PHE A 328 5.59 -7.19 -20.43
C PHE A 328 5.85 -5.94 -21.27
N ASP A 329 4.80 -5.20 -21.68
CA ASP A 329 4.94 -4.00 -22.52
C ASP A 329 5.63 -2.81 -21.85
N THR A 330 5.68 -2.80 -20.52
CA THR A 330 6.33 -1.76 -19.73
C THR A 330 7.82 -2.01 -19.48
N ASP A 331 8.34 -3.17 -19.90
CA ASP A 331 9.64 -3.72 -19.49
C ASP A 331 9.75 -3.99 -17.98
N TYR A 332 8.65 -4.11 -17.25
CA TYR A 332 8.64 -4.44 -15.82
C TYR A 332 7.63 -5.56 -15.51
N VAL A 333 7.97 -6.43 -14.56
CA VAL A 333 7.00 -7.38 -14.00
C VAL A 333 6.04 -6.61 -13.10
N PRO A 334 4.72 -6.65 -13.37
CA PRO A 334 3.77 -5.92 -12.55
C PRO A 334 3.83 -6.31 -11.07
N ALA A 335 3.77 -5.30 -10.20
CA ALA A 335 3.86 -5.49 -8.76
C ALA A 335 2.79 -6.46 -8.24
N GLY A 336 3.23 -7.49 -7.51
CA GLY A 336 2.36 -8.52 -6.94
C GLY A 336 1.76 -9.50 -7.96
N LEU A 337 2.18 -9.48 -9.23
CA LEU A 337 1.78 -10.50 -10.22
C LEU A 337 2.37 -11.86 -9.86
N PHE A 338 3.65 -11.90 -9.52
CA PHE A 338 4.35 -13.16 -9.23
C PHE A 338 3.71 -13.93 -8.08
N CYS A 339 3.42 -13.26 -6.96
CA CYS A 339 2.70 -13.85 -5.82
C CYS A 339 1.36 -14.51 -6.23
N ARG A 340 0.64 -13.93 -7.19
CA ARG A 340 -0.64 -14.46 -7.67
C ARG A 340 -0.46 -15.62 -8.63
N ILE A 341 0.61 -15.61 -9.43
CA ILE A 341 1.02 -16.77 -10.24
C ILE A 341 1.33 -17.94 -9.31
N LEU A 342 2.07 -17.73 -8.21
CA LEU A 342 2.38 -18.78 -7.23
C LEU A 342 1.11 -19.40 -6.64
N VAL A 343 0.14 -18.57 -6.23
CA VAL A 343 -1.15 -19.03 -5.69
C VAL A 343 -1.90 -19.90 -6.71
N LEU A 344 -2.04 -19.44 -7.95
CA LEU A 344 -2.84 -20.13 -8.96
C LEU A 344 -2.15 -21.38 -9.52
N LEU A 345 -0.86 -21.31 -9.82
CA LEU A 345 -0.09 -22.48 -10.25
C LEU A 345 0.11 -23.49 -9.13
N GLY A 346 0.24 -23.03 -7.88
CA GLY A 346 0.28 -23.90 -6.70
C GLY A 346 -0.96 -24.78 -6.61
N LYS A 347 -2.16 -24.22 -6.83
CA LYS A 347 -3.41 -25.01 -6.90
C LYS A 347 -3.37 -26.07 -7.99
N TRP A 348 -2.87 -25.73 -9.18
CA TRP A 348 -2.75 -26.70 -10.28
C TRP A 348 -1.73 -27.80 -9.95
N ALA A 349 -0.54 -27.44 -9.46
CA ALA A 349 0.51 -28.39 -9.10
C ALA A 349 0.09 -29.33 -7.96
N ALA A 350 -0.68 -28.82 -6.98
CA ALA A 350 -1.24 -29.63 -5.90
C ALA A 350 -2.24 -30.70 -6.38
N SER A 351 -2.80 -30.57 -7.59
CA SER A 351 -3.61 -31.63 -8.21
C SER A 351 -2.78 -32.74 -8.85
N LYS A 352 -1.46 -32.54 -8.98
CA LYS A 352 -0.51 -33.49 -9.58
C LYS A 352 0.28 -34.26 -8.53
N THR A 353 0.84 -33.53 -7.57
CA THR A 353 1.67 -34.07 -6.49
C THR A 353 1.35 -33.35 -5.19
N SER A 354 1.76 -33.91 -4.04
CA SER A 354 1.51 -33.27 -2.74
C SER A 354 2.11 -31.86 -2.68
N CYS A 355 1.39 -30.92 -2.07
CA CYS A 355 1.82 -29.53 -1.92
C CYS A 355 3.11 -29.39 -1.09
N ASP A 356 3.39 -30.32 -0.18
CA ASP A 356 4.60 -30.31 0.65
C ASP A 356 5.89 -30.59 -0.14
N SER A 357 5.75 -31.08 -1.37
CA SER A 357 6.86 -31.34 -2.27
C SER A 357 7.29 -30.09 -3.06
N GLN A 358 6.46 -29.04 -3.01
CA GLN A 358 6.68 -27.77 -3.71
C GLN A 358 7.56 -26.83 -2.88
N GLN A 359 8.32 -25.97 -3.55
CA GLN A 359 9.14 -24.95 -2.89
C GLN A 359 8.74 -23.57 -3.38
N PHE A 360 8.48 -22.66 -2.43
CA PHE A 360 8.00 -21.31 -2.71
C PHE A 360 8.91 -20.28 -2.04
N PHE A 361 9.22 -19.22 -2.79
CA PHE A 361 10.01 -18.08 -2.35
C PHE A 361 9.41 -16.81 -2.96
N SER A 362 9.76 -15.65 -2.39
CA SER A 362 9.22 -14.35 -2.85
C SER A 362 9.61 -14.04 -4.29
N ASN A 363 10.78 -14.51 -4.73
CA ASN A 363 11.34 -14.29 -6.06
C ASN A 363 11.37 -15.56 -6.92
N ALA A 364 11.02 -16.73 -6.41
CA ALA A 364 11.13 -17.97 -7.16
C ALA A 364 10.22 -19.08 -6.66
N ALA A 365 9.98 -20.11 -7.47
CA ALA A 365 9.26 -21.30 -7.05
C ALA A 365 9.67 -22.52 -7.88
N ARG A 366 9.61 -23.70 -7.25
CA ARG A 366 9.79 -25.00 -7.89
C ARG A 366 8.55 -25.85 -7.68
N PHE A 367 7.96 -26.26 -8.81
CA PHE A 367 6.79 -27.11 -8.88
C PHE A 367 7.18 -28.51 -9.38
N ILE A 368 6.95 -29.56 -8.60
CA ILE A 368 7.03 -30.95 -9.02
C ILE A 368 5.70 -31.31 -9.67
N ILE A 369 5.71 -31.58 -10.97
CA ILE A 369 4.49 -31.73 -11.79
C ILE A 369 4.29 -33.14 -12.35
N GLY A 370 5.24 -34.04 -12.10
CA GLY A 370 5.16 -35.48 -12.39
C GLY A 370 6.17 -36.23 -11.52
N ASP A 371 6.43 -37.50 -11.81
CA ASP A 371 7.28 -38.35 -10.97
C ASP A 371 8.69 -37.77 -10.74
N ARG A 372 9.26 -37.14 -11.78
CA ARG A 372 10.62 -36.57 -11.76
C ARG A 372 10.73 -35.21 -12.45
N THR A 373 9.63 -34.68 -12.99
CA THR A 373 9.65 -33.44 -13.77
C THR A 373 9.34 -32.23 -12.89
N CYS A 374 10.17 -31.21 -13.01
CA CYS A 374 10.08 -29.95 -12.28
C CYS A 374 9.83 -28.77 -13.22
N LEU A 375 8.94 -27.87 -12.82
CA LEU A 375 8.72 -26.56 -13.42
C LEU A 375 9.22 -25.49 -12.43
N GLY A 376 10.22 -24.71 -12.83
CA GLY A 376 10.78 -23.62 -12.03
C GLY A 376 10.42 -22.27 -12.60
N LEU A 377 10.12 -21.33 -11.70
CA LEU A 377 9.87 -19.93 -12.01
C LEU A 377 10.82 -19.05 -11.21
N VAL A 378 11.43 -18.05 -11.86
CA VAL A 378 12.23 -17.02 -11.18
C VAL A 378 11.75 -15.65 -11.65
N CYS A 379 11.38 -14.81 -10.70
CA CYS A 379 10.91 -13.46 -10.94
C CYS A 379 12.08 -12.48 -10.86
N HIS A 380 12.47 -11.95 -12.01
CA HIS A 380 13.36 -10.80 -12.09
C HIS A 380 12.52 -9.50 -12.21
N LYS A 381 13.16 -8.33 -12.20
CA LYS A 381 12.48 -7.02 -12.29
C LYS A 381 11.74 -6.84 -13.62
N ILE A 382 12.29 -7.36 -14.73
CA ILE A 382 11.75 -7.11 -16.08
C ILE A 382 11.10 -8.33 -16.75
N ALA A 383 11.36 -9.54 -16.21
CA ALA A 383 10.88 -10.77 -16.79
C ALA A 383 10.73 -11.87 -15.73
N ILE A 384 9.87 -12.85 -16.00
CA ILE A 384 9.78 -14.09 -15.22
C ILE A 384 10.40 -15.20 -16.05
N LYS A 385 11.51 -15.77 -15.59
CA LYS A 385 12.17 -16.95 -16.17
C LYS A 385 11.33 -18.18 -15.86
N VAL A 386 11.15 -19.05 -16.84
CA VAL A 386 10.37 -20.28 -16.76
C VAL A 386 11.21 -21.42 -17.32
N HIS A 387 11.56 -22.35 -16.45
CA HIS A 387 12.42 -23.48 -16.78
C HIS A 387 11.73 -24.81 -16.47
N ILE A 388 11.98 -25.84 -17.28
CA ILE A 388 11.45 -27.18 -17.08
C ILE A 388 12.60 -28.18 -17.20
N TRP A 389 12.75 -29.05 -16.21
CA TRP A 389 13.83 -30.04 -16.16
C TRP A 389 13.37 -31.33 -15.47
N SER A 390 14.17 -32.39 -15.57
CA SER A 390 13.96 -33.64 -14.84
C SER A 390 15.03 -33.80 -13.76
N MET A 391 14.66 -34.36 -12.61
CA MET A 391 15.61 -34.64 -11.52
C MET A 391 16.68 -35.68 -11.89
N ASP A 392 16.42 -36.51 -12.91
CA ASP A 392 17.37 -37.50 -13.43
C ASP A 392 18.19 -36.98 -14.62
N SER A 393 18.20 -35.66 -14.85
CA SER A 393 18.90 -35.00 -15.96
C SER A 393 18.41 -35.40 -17.36
N SER A 394 17.30 -36.15 -17.46
CA SER A 394 16.62 -36.35 -18.75
C SER A 394 15.91 -35.07 -19.19
N ASN A 395 15.79 -34.88 -20.50
CA ASN A 395 15.14 -33.69 -21.06
C ASN A 395 13.62 -33.88 -21.13
N PRO A 396 12.80 -33.21 -20.29
CA PRO A 396 11.35 -33.45 -20.21
C PRO A 396 10.62 -33.17 -21.51
N VAL A 397 11.16 -32.28 -22.34
CA VAL A 397 10.57 -31.93 -23.64
C VAL A 397 10.60 -33.13 -24.58
N ASN A 398 11.60 -34.01 -24.44
CA ASN A 398 11.72 -35.22 -25.24
C ASN A 398 11.09 -36.43 -24.51
N SER A 399 11.32 -36.57 -23.20
CA SER A 399 10.86 -37.73 -22.42
C SER A 399 9.39 -37.65 -22.02
N ASN A 400 8.82 -36.46 -21.85
CA ASN A 400 7.44 -36.25 -21.42
C ASN A 400 6.79 -34.98 -22.04
N PRO A 401 6.63 -34.93 -23.37
CA PRO A 401 6.15 -33.73 -24.07
C PRO A 401 4.73 -33.31 -23.69
N THR A 402 3.85 -34.27 -23.37
CA THR A 402 2.47 -34.01 -22.96
C THR A 402 2.40 -33.25 -21.63
N LEU A 403 3.25 -33.60 -20.67
CA LEU A 403 3.35 -32.89 -19.40
C LEU A 403 3.90 -31.47 -19.57
N CYS A 404 4.87 -31.29 -20.48
CA CYS A 404 5.37 -29.96 -20.83
C CYS A 404 4.26 -29.08 -21.45
N GLU A 405 3.47 -29.63 -22.37
CA GLU A 405 2.33 -28.94 -22.96
C GLU A 405 1.28 -28.55 -21.91
N GLU A 406 1.02 -29.45 -20.95
CA GLU A 406 0.13 -29.16 -19.84
C GLU A 406 0.65 -28.02 -18.96
N ALA A 407 1.93 -28.06 -18.56
CA ALA A 407 2.55 -26.99 -17.78
C ALA A 407 2.45 -25.63 -18.50
N PHE A 408 2.72 -25.60 -19.82
CA PHE A 408 2.59 -24.39 -20.61
C PHE A 408 1.14 -23.89 -20.68
N ARG A 409 0.18 -24.80 -20.86
CA ARG A 409 -1.25 -24.49 -20.88
C ARG A 409 -1.70 -23.88 -19.56
N SER A 410 -1.36 -24.50 -18.43
CA SER A 410 -1.72 -24.03 -17.09
C SER A 410 -1.12 -22.65 -16.78
N LEU A 411 0.12 -22.39 -17.21
CA LEU A 411 0.75 -21.08 -17.08
C LEU A 411 0.02 -20.00 -17.91
N LYS A 412 -0.34 -20.33 -19.15
CA LYS A 412 -1.08 -19.43 -20.04
C LYS A 412 -2.50 -19.16 -19.51
N GLU A 413 -3.18 -20.17 -19.01
CA GLU A 413 -4.50 -20.07 -18.39
C GLU A 413 -4.45 -19.22 -17.13
N THR A 414 -3.44 -19.40 -16.29
CA THR A 414 -3.21 -18.57 -15.09
C THR A 414 -3.10 -17.08 -15.45
N LEU A 415 -2.25 -16.72 -16.41
CA LEU A 415 -2.10 -15.34 -16.86
C LEU A 415 -3.38 -14.77 -17.48
N THR A 416 -4.12 -15.60 -18.20
CA THR A 416 -5.39 -15.22 -18.86
C THR A 416 -6.50 -15.00 -17.83
N PHE A 417 -6.58 -15.87 -16.82
CA PHE A 417 -7.49 -15.74 -15.68
C PHE A 417 -7.21 -14.46 -14.91
N LEU A 418 -5.95 -14.20 -14.55
CA LEU A 418 -5.56 -12.96 -13.88
C LEU A 418 -5.91 -11.73 -14.72
N LYS A 419 -5.72 -11.78 -16.04
CA LYS A 419 -6.13 -10.69 -16.94
C LYS A 419 -7.63 -10.42 -16.95
N LYS A 420 -8.46 -11.46 -16.77
CA LYS A 420 -9.93 -11.34 -16.71
C LYS A 420 -10.38 -10.79 -15.35
N GLU A 421 -9.91 -11.41 -14.28
CA GLU A 421 -10.38 -11.18 -12.90
C GLU A 421 -9.74 -9.94 -12.26
N CYS A 422 -8.44 -9.71 -12.47
CA CYS A 422 -7.75 -8.57 -11.88
C CYS A 422 -7.84 -7.35 -12.80
N TYR A 423 -8.55 -6.31 -12.34
CA TYR A 423 -8.76 -5.09 -13.12
C TYR A 423 -7.46 -4.44 -13.62
N TRP A 424 -6.40 -4.49 -12.82
CA TRP A 424 -5.07 -3.94 -13.13
C TRP A 424 -4.28 -4.78 -14.14
N MET A 425 -4.65 -6.03 -14.39
CA MET A 425 -4.02 -6.86 -15.44
C MET A 425 -4.69 -6.68 -16.80
N ARG A 426 -5.91 -6.14 -16.85
CA ARG A 426 -6.70 -6.02 -18.10
C ARG A 426 -5.96 -5.29 -19.20
N ALA A 427 -5.23 -4.26 -18.81
CA ALA A 427 -4.50 -3.42 -19.74
C ALA A 427 -3.02 -3.77 -19.85
N VAL A 428 -2.51 -4.70 -19.03
CA VAL A 428 -1.16 -5.22 -19.17
C VAL A 428 -1.13 -6.21 -20.33
N SER A 429 -0.12 -6.09 -21.19
CA SER A 429 0.15 -7.07 -22.22
C SER A 429 1.38 -7.88 -21.85
N TRP A 430 1.36 -9.16 -22.20
CA TRP A 430 2.45 -10.07 -21.90
C TRP A 430 2.74 -10.96 -23.10
N LYS A 431 3.97 -11.44 -23.19
CA LYS A 431 4.44 -12.35 -24.25
C LYS A 431 5.40 -13.37 -23.67
N PHE A 432 5.33 -14.59 -24.20
CA PHE A 432 6.40 -15.57 -24.04
C PHE A 432 7.54 -15.23 -24.99
N SER A 433 8.74 -15.19 -24.45
CA SER A 433 9.94 -14.69 -25.11
C SER A 433 11.15 -15.59 -24.83
N GLY A 434 12.12 -15.58 -25.73
CA GLY A 434 13.45 -16.11 -25.49
C GLY A 434 14.43 -14.97 -25.20
N LYS A 435 15.42 -15.21 -24.33
CA LYS A 435 16.53 -14.27 -24.10
C LYS A 435 17.53 -14.40 -25.25
N CYS A 436 17.88 -13.30 -25.89
CA CYS A 436 18.96 -13.28 -26.86
C CYS A 436 20.30 -13.03 -26.16
N ASN A 437 21.29 -13.87 -26.43
CA ASN A 437 22.62 -13.79 -25.83
C ASN A 437 23.62 -13.02 -26.70
N LEU A 438 23.25 -12.66 -27.93
CA LEU A 438 24.12 -11.94 -28.88
C LEU A 438 23.92 -10.43 -28.89
N CYS A 439 22.77 -9.94 -28.40
CA CYS A 439 22.39 -8.54 -28.48
C CYS A 439 23.09 -7.73 -27.36
N LEU A 440 23.80 -6.65 -27.74
CA LEU A 440 24.36 -5.69 -26.79
C LEU A 440 23.16 -5.05 -26.07
N ARG A 441 23.09 -5.30 -24.75
CA ARG A 441 22.01 -4.92 -23.83
C ARG A 441 21.71 -3.41 -23.90
N LYS A 442 20.67 -2.89 -23.24
CA LYS A 442 20.53 -1.43 -23.04
C LYS A 442 21.79 -0.95 -22.28
N ILE A 443 22.77 -0.44 -23.01
CA ILE A 443 24.06 0.04 -22.52
C ILE A 443 24.17 1.54 -22.71
N ASP A 444 24.79 2.21 -21.75
CA ASP A 444 25.17 3.61 -21.91
C ASP A 444 26.21 3.70 -23.05
N PRO A 445 25.95 4.51 -24.11
CA PRO A 445 26.86 4.64 -25.24
C PRO A 445 28.27 5.10 -24.85
N LYS A 446 28.40 5.90 -23.79
CA LYS A 446 29.65 6.47 -23.27
C LYS A 446 30.44 5.46 -22.46
N THR A 447 29.81 4.83 -21.46
CA THR A 447 30.52 3.95 -20.51
C THR A 447 30.61 2.50 -20.98
N LYS A 448 29.74 2.10 -21.94
CA LYS A 448 29.52 0.71 -22.38
C LYS A 448 29.02 -0.22 -21.26
N ASN A 449 28.59 0.34 -20.14
CA ASN A 449 28.02 -0.41 -19.02
C ASN A 449 26.50 -0.55 -19.23
N CYS A 450 25.90 -1.61 -18.68
CA CYS A 450 24.44 -1.70 -18.67
C CYS A 450 23.84 -0.57 -17.82
N PHE A 451 22.69 -0.01 -18.24
CA PHE A 451 22.05 1.11 -17.53
C PHE A 451 21.65 0.78 -16.10
N ARG A 452 21.30 -0.48 -15.80
CA ARG A 452 20.73 -0.87 -14.50
C ARG A 452 21.79 -1.23 -13.45
N HIS A 453 22.79 -2.03 -13.82
CA HIS A 453 23.83 -2.48 -12.88
C HIS A 453 25.17 -1.78 -13.06
N CYS A 454 25.26 -0.84 -14.01
CA CYS A 454 26.50 -0.12 -14.31
C CYS A 454 27.72 -1.03 -14.51
N LYS A 455 27.50 -2.26 -14.99
CA LYS A 455 28.54 -3.28 -15.20
C LYS A 455 28.73 -3.57 -16.69
N ARG A 456 29.99 -3.58 -17.15
CA ARG A 456 30.35 -4.01 -18.51
C ARG A 456 30.12 -5.51 -18.65
N GLY A 457 29.45 -5.94 -19.71
CA GLY A 457 29.14 -7.36 -19.94
C GLY A 457 28.29 -8.00 -18.83
N CYS A 458 27.47 -7.22 -18.12
CA CYS A 458 26.54 -7.71 -17.11
C CYS A 458 25.73 -8.88 -17.67
N ASP A 459 25.64 -10.03 -16.98
CA ASP A 459 24.86 -11.19 -17.45
C ASP A 459 23.44 -11.33 -16.87
N SER A 460 23.10 -10.48 -15.90
CA SER A 460 21.79 -10.49 -15.23
C SER A 460 20.61 -10.49 -16.22
N ASP A 461 19.60 -11.31 -15.91
CA ASP A 461 18.33 -11.36 -16.65
C ASP A 461 17.59 -10.01 -16.63
N ASP A 462 17.84 -9.16 -15.62
CA ASP A 462 17.33 -7.77 -15.59
C ASP A 462 17.93 -6.83 -16.64
N CYS A 463 18.90 -7.31 -17.41
CA CYS A 463 19.51 -6.59 -18.52
C CYS A 463 19.34 -7.34 -19.86
N GLY A 464 18.56 -8.42 -19.91
CA GLY A 464 18.37 -9.23 -21.11
C GLY A 464 17.64 -8.50 -22.23
N HIS A 465 17.95 -8.84 -23.47
CA HIS A 465 17.10 -8.50 -24.61
C HIS A 465 16.21 -9.70 -24.93
N TYR A 466 14.89 -9.49 -24.87
CA TYR A 466 13.92 -10.56 -25.03
C TYR A 466 13.20 -10.47 -26.37
N VAL A 467 13.14 -11.60 -27.08
CA VAL A 467 12.51 -11.72 -28.39
C VAL A 467 11.26 -12.58 -28.24
N ALA A 468 10.11 -12.08 -28.69
CA ALA A 468 8.82 -12.76 -28.54
C ALA A 468 8.71 -14.00 -29.42
N ILE A 469 8.43 -15.17 -28.84
CA ILE A 469 8.47 -16.51 -29.47
C ILE A 469 7.51 -16.63 -30.66
N ASN A 470 6.50 -15.77 -30.75
CA ASN A 470 5.52 -15.74 -31.84
C ASN A 470 5.94 -14.91 -33.08
N SER A 471 7.11 -14.27 -33.08
CA SER A 471 7.64 -13.57 -34.26
C SER A 471 8.30 -14.57 -35.23
N ARG A 472 7.94 -14.52 -36.52
CA ARG A 472 8.56 -15.32 -37.58
C ARG A 472 9.25 -14.41 -38.61
N PRO A 473 10.51 -14.68 -39.00
CA PRO A 473 11.44 -15.64 -38.40
C PRO A 473 11.84 -15.23 -36.96
N PHE A 474 12.06 -16.21 -36.09
CA PHE A 474 12.37 -15.97 -34.67
C PHE A 474 13.84 -15.59 -34.47
N CYS A 475 14.22 -14.38 -34.87
CA CYS A 475 15.59 -13.87 -34.79
C CYS A 475 15.64 -12.52 -34.06
N CYS A 476 16.68 -12.28 -33.26
CA CYS A 476 16.95 -10.93 -32.74
C CYS A 476 17.30 -10.02 -33.94
N VAL A 477 16.44 -9.05 -34.25
CA VAL A 477 16.69 -8.07 -35.32
C VAL A 477 17.95 -7.22 -35.07
N ASN A 478 18.37 -7.12 -33.81
CA ASN A 478 19.56 -6.38 -33.40
C ASN A 478 20.83 -7.26 -33.42
N ALA A 479 20.70 -8.58 -33.57
CA ALA A 479 21.86 -9.46 -33.64
C ALA A 479 22.37 -9.49 -35.08
N LYS A 480 23.70 -9.37 -35.24
CA LYS A 480 24.36 -9.54 -36.54
C LYS A 480 24.37 -11.00 -37.02
N VAL A 481 24.10 -11.94 -36.11
CA VAL A 481 24.13 -13.40 -36.35
C VAL A 481 22.89 -14.02 -35.73
N VAL A 482 22.41 -15.13 -36.30
CA VAL A 482 21.26 -15.88 -35.77
C VAL A 482 21.63 -16.56 -34.45
N ASP A 483 20.95 -16.19 -33.37
CA ASP A 483 21.04 -16.90 -32.09
C ASP A 483 20.26 -18.21 -32.16
N GLN A 484 20.96 -19.35 -32.20
CA GLN A 484 20.31 -20.66 -32.30
C GLN A 484 19.55 -21.07 -31.03
N ARG A 485 19.89 -20.52 -29.85
CA ARG A 485 19.19 -20.84 -28.60
C ARG A 485 17.76 -20.32 -28.62
N LEU A 486 17.52 -19.20 -29.30
CA LEU A 486 16.19 -18.68 -29.56
C LEU A 486 15.32 -19.74 -30.29
N GLN A 487 15.89 -20.56 -31.18
CA GLN A 487 15.13 -21.58 -31.90
C GLN A 487 14.87 -22.87 -31.08
N ARG A 488 15.37 -22.94 -29.84
CA ARG A 488 15.34 -24.13 -28.99
C ARG A 488 14.78 -23.82 -27.60
N THR A 489 13.68 -23.09 -27.51
CA THR A 489 12.94 -22.99 -26.23
C THR A 489 11.94 -24.13 -26.10
N TRP A 490 11.74 -24.66 -24.89
CA TRP A 490 10.82 -25.79 -24.66
C TRP A 490 9.37 -25.48 -25.10
N ILE A 491 8.94 -24.23 -24.95
CA ILE A 491 7.61 -23.76 -25.39
C ILE A 491 7.43 -23.88 -26.90
N GLN A 492 8.48 -23.66 -27.70
CA GLN A 492 8.38 -23.80 -29.17
C GLN A 492 8.16 -25.24 -29.61
N VAL A 493 8.70 -26.21 -28.86
CA VAL A 493 8.48 -27.64 -29.13
C VAL A 493 7.06 -28.03 -28.76
N SER A 494 6.57 -27.59 -27.60
CA SER A 494 5.19 -27.79 -27.15
C SER A 494 4.14 -27.07 -28.00
N ALA A 495 4.51 -26.02 -28.75
CA ALA A 495 3.60 -25.24 -29.60
C ALA A 495 3.43 -25.79 -31.03
N LYS A 496 4.02 -26.95 -31.39
CA LYS A 496 3.86 -27.58 -32.71
C LYS A 496 2.48 -28.24 -32.96
N ILE A 497 1.55 -28.17 -32.01
CA ILE A 497 0.17 -28.65 -32.18
C ILE A 497 -0.72 -27.46 -32.62
N PRO A 498 -1.55 -27.59 -33.68
CA PRO A 498 -2.34 -26.48 -34.19
C PRO A 498 -3.30 -25.92 -33.13
N LEU A 499 -3.33 -24.59 -33.01
CA LEU A 499 -4.38 -23.86 -32.30
C LEU A 499 -5.71 -23.97 -33.08
N HIS A 500 -6.32 -25.16 -33.10
CA HIS A 500 -7.69 -25.36 -33.56
C HIS A 500 -8.57 -25.83 -32.41
N LYS A 501 -9.66 -25.06 -32.21
CA LYS A 501 -10.86 -25.31 -31.41
C LYS A 501 -11.01 -26.75 -30.89
N VAL A 502 -10.92 -26.93 -29.57
CA VAL A 502 -11.52 -28.10 -28.89
C VAL A 502 -12.35 -27.60 -27.70
N PRO A 503 -13.57 -28.13 -27.48
CA PRO A 503 -14.55 -27.56 -26.56
C PRO A 503 -14.20 -27.86 -25.10
N PHE A 504 -14.64 -26.94 -24.25
CA PHE A 504 -14.76 -27.07 -22.81
C PHE A 504 -15.57 -28.34 -22.47
N GLN A 505 -14.96 -29.30 -21.77
CA GLN A 505 -15.69 -30.34 -21.05
C GLN A 505 -15.79 -29.92 -19.58
N ASN A 506 -17.03 -29.65 -19.17
CA ASN A 506 -17.44 -29.31 -17.82
C ASN A 506 -17.07 -30.43 -16.83
N CYS A 507 -16.49 -30.07 -15.68
CA CYS A 507 -16.94 -30.63 -14.41
C CYS A 507 -17.96 -29.65 -13.83
N GLU A 508 -19.21 -29.99 -14.09
CA GLU A 508 -20.52 -29.65 -13.51
C GLU A 508 -20.78 -28.26 -12.87
N ALA A 509 -21.90 -27.71 -13.32
CA ALA A 509 -22.40 -26.37 -13.13
C ALA A 509 -23.77 -26.39 -12.47
N LEU A 510 -24.16 -25.27 -11.83
CA LEU A 510 -25.53 -24.84 -11.54
C LEU A 510 -25.45 -23.31 -11.39
N ASP A 511 -26.22 -22.43 -12.03
CA ASP A 511 -26.98 -22.47 -13.28
C ASP A 511 -27.16 -20.99 -13.66
N SER A 512 -26.78 -20.57 -14.87
CA SER A 512 -26.98 -19.20 -15.36
C SER A 512 -27.86 -19.23 -16.61
N LYS A 513 -29.06 -18.66 -16.53
CA LYS A 513 -29.89 -18.37 -17.71
C LYS A 513 -30.52 -16.98 -17.61
N ARG A 514 -29.92 -16.05 -18.36
CA ARG A 514 -30.54 -15.14 -19.36
C ARG A 514 -29.74 -13.83 -19.47
N SER A 515 -28.72 -13.83 -20.33
CA SER A 515 -28.24 -12.60 -20.97
C SER A 515 -28.92 -12.48 -22.33
N ARG A 516 -29.99 -11.68 -22.41
CA ARG A 516 -30.45 -11.13 -23.68
C ARG A 516 -29.82 -9.75 -23.84
N SER A 517 -29.14 -9.58 -24.97
CA SER A 517 -28.71 -8.31 -25.53
C SER A 517 -29.84 -7.29 -25.52
N ILE A 518 -29.63 -6.11 -24.93
CA ILE A 518 -30.46 -4.94 -25.20
C ILE A 518 -29.56 -3.75 -25.51
N ASN A 519 -29.74 -3.34 -26.77
CA ASN A 519 -29.30 -2.17 -27.50
C ASN A 519 -28.97 -0.91 -26.68
N SER A 520 -27.93 -0.23 -27.18
CA SER A 520 -27.70 1.20 -27.02
C SER A 520 -28.94 2.01 -27.36
N HIS A 521 -29.68 2.44 -26.34
CA HIS A 521 -30.66 3.51 -26.48
C HIS A 521 -30.04 4.83 -26.04
N SER A 522 -29.88 5.70 -27.04
CA SER A 522 -29.68 7.14 -26.91
C SER A 522 -30.76 7.76 -26.03
N PHE A 523 -30.35 8.45 -24.96
CA PHE A 523 -31.25 9.30 -24.18
C PHE A 523 -31.56 10.60 -24.94
N PRO A 524 -32.78 11.14 -24.87
CA PRO A 524 -33.14 12.39 -25.54
C PRO A 524 -32.44 13.58 -24.89
N SER A 525 -31.98 14.50 -25.73
CA SER A 525 -31.54 15.83 -25.39
C SER A 525 -32.69 16.64 -24.76
N SER A 526 -32.52 17.05 -23.50
CA SER A 526 -33.25 18.18 -22.94
C SER A 526 -32.35 19.05 -22.05
N SER A 527 -32.45 20.35 -22.35
CA SER A 527 -32.04 21.55 -21.61
C SER A 527 -30.63 21.62 -20.98
N HIS A 528 -29.87 22.58 -21.51
CA HIS A 528 -28.68 23.14 -20.88
C HIS A 528 -28.98 23.61 -19.44
N CYS A 529 -28.47 22.86 -18.46
CA CYS A 529 -28.20 23.38 -17.13
C CYS A 529 -26.68 23.33 -16.91
N ARG A 530 -26.02 24.47 -17.13
CA ARG A 530 -24.65 24.69 -16.62
C ARG A 530 -24.75 24.84 -15.11
N GLY A 531 -24.06 23.98 -14.39
CA GLY A 531 -23.83 24.11 -12.95
C GLY A 531 -24.46 22.98 -12.14
N SER A 532 -23.66 21.99 -11.76
CA SER A 532 -23.79 21.35 -10.44
C SER A 532 -22.50 20.57 -10.10
N ASP A 533 -22.14 20.66 -8.82
CA ASP A 533 -20.90 20.19 -8.19
C ASP A 533 -20.62 18.70 -8.39
N CYS A 534 -19.69 18.38 -9.29
CA CYS A 534 -19.09 17.04 -9.35
C CYS A 534 -17.84 17.01 -8.48
N ALA A 535 -17.92 16.30 -7.36
CA ALA A 535 -16.82 16.13 -6.44
C ALA A 535 -15.69 15.27 -7.03
N LEU A 536 -14.46 15.81 -7.03
CA LEU A 536 -13.27 15.18 -7.60
C LEU A 536 -12.68 14.10 -6.65
N ASN A 537 -12.23 12.97 -7.21
CA ASN A 537 -11.47 11.93 -6.48
C ASN A 537 -9.96 12.12 -6.74
N VAL A 538 -9.19 12.44 -5.70
CA VAL A 538 -7.72 12.60 -5.79
C VAL A 538 -7.07 11.57 -4.85
N THR A 539 -6.13 10.77 -5.36
CA THR A 539 -5.39 9.78 -4.55
C THR A 539 -3.92 10.14 -4.50
N LEU A 540 -3.44 10.56 -3.33
CA LEU A 540 -2.01 10.80 -3.11
C LEU A 540 -1.26 9.46 -3.12
N LEU A 541 -0.32 9.29 -4.05
CA LEU A 541 0.57 8.12 -4.13
C LEU A 541 2.02 8.56 -3.90
N ALA A 542 2.33 8.98 -2.69
CA ALA A 542 3.71 9.10 -2.28
C ALA A 542 3.83 8.76 -0.81
N VAL A 543 4.77 7.88 -0.53
CA VAL A 543 5.03 7.32 0.77
C VAL A 543 6.54 7.35 0.92
N GLU A 544 7.03 8.40 1.58
CA GLU A 544 8.34 8.38 2.22
C GLU A 544 8.06 7.89 3.64
N TRP A 545 8.42 6.63 3.96
CA TRP A 545 8.39 6.20 5.35
C TRP A 545 9.55 6.90 6.04
N GLY A 546 9.26 7.59 7.14
CA GLY A 546 10.29 8.12 8.03
C GLY A 546 11.08 9.34 7.53
N SER A 547 10.43 10.51 7.57
CA SER A 547 11.16 11.78 7.50
C SER A 547 11.48 12.28 8.92
N SER A 548 12.76 12.34 9.25
CA SER A 548 13.31 12.89 10.51
C SER A 548 13.50 14.41 10.54
N LYS A 549 13.23 15.14 9.45
CA LYS A 549 13.28 16.61 9.39
C LYS A 549 12.11 17.18 8.61
N GLY A 550 10.99 17.46 9.27
CA GLY A 550 9.86 18.25 8.73
C GLY A 550 9.25 17.80 7.38
N GLY A 551 9.64 16.64 6.84
CA GLY A 551 9.40 16.21 5.48
C GLY A 551 8.08 15.51 5.23
N PHE A 552 7.79 15.38 3.93
CA PHE A 552 6.76 14.62 3.19
C PHE A 552 5.41 14.31 3.82
N SER A 553 5.37 13.78 5.04
CA SER A 553 4.17 13.72 5.87
C SER A 553 3.51 15.10 6.02
N THR A 554 4.30 16.18 6.15
CA THR A 554 3.81 17.57 6.24
C THR A 554 3.24 18.07 4.92
N ILE A 555 3.84 17.76 3.76
CA ILE A 555 3.26 18.09 2.45
C ILE A 555 2.01 17.26 2.21
N ASN A 556 2.07 15.93 2.32
CA ASN A 556 0.90 15.07 2.10
C ASN A 556 -0.26 15.48 3.03
N ARG A 557 0.03 15.82 4.28
CA ARG A 557 -0.92 16.34 5.26
C ARG A 557 -1.44 17.72 4.89
N ASN A 558 -0.59 18.71 4.58
CA ASN A 558 -1.03 20.07 4.23
C ASN A 558 -1.73 20.13 2.86
N LEU A 559 -1.30 19.31 1.91
CA LEU A 559 -1.93 19.16 0.61
C LEU A 559 -3.29 18.47 0.76
N ALA A 560 -3.40 17.40 1.56
CA ALA A 560 -4.67 16.78 1.90
C ALA A 560 -5.61 17.72 2.67
N ILE A 561 -5.09 18.49 3.64
CA ILE A 561 -5.85 19.49 4.43
C ILE A 561 -6.41 20.59 3.52
N ASN A 562 -5.61 21.11 2.59
CA ASN A 562 -6.06 22.16 1.68
C ASN A 562 -6.96 21.63 0.56
N PHE A 563 -6.76 20.39 0.09
CA PHE A 563 -7.69 19.72 -0.80
C PHE A 563 -9.05 19.47 -0.13
N ALA A 564 -9.07 19.07 1.14
CA ALA A 564 -10.31 18.93 1.92
C ALA A 564 -11.07 20.27 2.11
N LYS A 565 -10.39 21.42 1.98
CA LYS A 565 -11.01 22.76 2.07
C LYS A 565 -11.56 23.29 0.75
N HIS A 566 -11.24 22.66 -0.39
CA HIS A 566 -11.63 23.16 -1.71
C HIS A 566 -13.08 22.76 -2.07
N LYS A 567 -13.91 23.74 -2.46
CA LYS A 567 -15.38 23.59 -2.65
C LYS A 567 -15.81 22.51 -3.67
N ARG A 568 -14.92 22.12 -4.59
CA ARG A 568 -15.17 21.12 -5.67
C ARG A 568 -14.66 19.70 -5.37
N LEU A 569 -14.06 19.47 -4.20
CA LEU A 569 -13.62 18.15 -3.76
C LEU A 569 -14.66 17.59 -2.80
N LYS A 570 -14.92 16.27 -2.85
CA LYS A 570 -15.83 15.61 -1.89
C LYS A 570 -15.20 15.79 -0.51
N LYS A 571 -15.79 16.65 0.33
CA LYS A 571 -15.65 16.46 1.76
C LYS A 571 -16.35 15.13 2.05
N HIS A 572 -15.58 14.09 2.33
CA HIS A 572 -16.08 13.21 3.37
C HIS A 572 -16.15 14.08 4.60
N ASP A 573 -17.31 14.18 5.23
CA ASP A 573 -17.47 14.85 6.52
C ASP A 573 -16.61 14.18 7.64
N ASP A 574 -15.77 13.22 7.25
CA ASP A 574 -14.88 12.38 8.04
C ASP A 574 -13.43 12.38 7.54
N ILE A 575 -12.93 13.53 7.08
CA ILE A 575 -11.51 13.83 7.19
C ILE A 575 -11.33 14.96 8.19
N ILE A 576 -10.93 14.57 9.40
CA ILE A 576 -10.52 15.46 10.46
C ILE A 576 -9.37 16.32 9.93
N GLN A 577 -9.60 17.64 9.94
CA GLN A 577 -8.55 18.62 9.72
C GLN A 577 -7.60 18.59 10.93
N LEU A 578 -6.47 17.91 10.78
CA LEU A 578 -5.34 18.05 11.70
C LEU A 578 -4.39 19.13 11.18
N THR A 579 -4.77 20.40 11.28
CA THR A 579 -3.79 21.49 11.18
C THR A 579 -2.93 21.44 12.45
N PRO A 580 -1.59 21.38 12.38
CA PRO A 580 -0.78 21.99 13.43
C PRO A 580 -1.00 23.49 13.29
N GLY A 581 -2.03 23.96 13.98
CA GLY A 581 -2.54 25.32 13.93
C GLY A 581 -3.55 25.46 15.04
N ILE A 582 -3.69 26.68 15.56
CA ILE A 582 -4.49 27.00 16.74
C ILE A 582 -5.87 26.33 16.64
N PHE A 583 -6.23 25.50 17.63
CA PHE A 583 -7.57 24.94 17.77
C PHE A 583 -8.55 26.11 17.93
N SER A 584 -9.43 26.32 16.95
CA SER A 584 -10.42 27.40 16.95
C SER A 584 -11.37 27.34 18.14
N GLU A 585 -11.52 26.16 18.75
CA GLU A 585 -12.30 25.96 19.98
C GLU A 585 -11.67 26.65 21.20
N PHE A 586 -10.37 27.00 21.14
CA PHE A 586 -9.65 27.71 22.19
C PHE A 586 -9.27 29.15 21.82
N SER A 587 -9.60 29.63 20.60
CA SER A 587 -9.18 30.94 20.13
C SER A 587 -9.84 32.12 20.85
N ASP A 588 -11.00 31.90 21.47
CA ASP A 588 -11.76 32.93 22.20
C ASP A 588 -11.42 32.97 23.70
N VAL A 589 -10.42 32.19 24.14
CA VAL A 589 -10.01 32.14 25.56
C VAL A 589 -9.33 33.45 25.95
N LYS A 590 -10.07 34.31 26.66
CA LYS A 590 -9.52 35.54 27.24
C LYS A 590 -8.71 35.22 28.50
N ARG A 591 -7.39 35.29 28.39
CA ARG A 591 -6.48 35.22 29.55
C ARG A 591 -6.66 36.49 30.39
N VAL A 592 -7.33 36.39 31.52
CA VAL A 592 -7.45 37.50 32.47
C VAL A 592 -6.17 37.57 33.32
N SER A 593 -5.45 38.69 33.23
CA SER A 593 -4.23 38.93 34.01
C SER A 593 -4.56 39.27 35.46
N HIS A 594 -4.98 38.28 36.25
CA HIS A 594 -5.03 38.43 37.70
C HIS A 594 -3.64 38.16 38.28
N LYS A 595 -3.15 39.03 39.18
CA LYS A 595 -1.97 38.75 40.01
C LYS A 595 -2.30 37.53 40.91
N ARG A 596 -1.85 36.34 40.50
CA ARG A 596 -2.00 35.11 41.30
C ARG A 596 -0.93 35.07 42.38
N SER A 597 -1.27 34.51 43.54
CA SER A 597 -0.34 34.32 44.65
C SER A 597 0.69 33.21 44.41
N LYS A 598 0.40 32.25 43.51
CA LYS A 598 1.32 31.21 43.06
C LYS A 598 1.31 31.05 41.54
N PHE A 599 2.49 30.88 40.95
CA PHE A 599 2.74 30.55 39.55
C PHE A 599 2.56 29.04 39.31
N SER A 600 1.58 28.67 38.50
CA SER A 600 1.19 27.28 38.27
C SER A 600 1.75 26.76 36.94
N VAL A 601 2.69 25.83 37.03
CA VAL A 601 3.25 25.08 35.88
C VAL A 601 2.38 23.84 35.65
N LEU A 602 1.87 23.66 34.44
CA LEU A 602 0.98 22.57 34.06
C LEU A 602 1.75 21.49 33.31
N ILE A 603 1.51 20.23 33.67
CA ILE A 603 1.72 19.07 32.83
C ILE A 603 0.34 18.44 32.64
N TYR A 604 -0.07 18.21 31.41
CA TYR A 604 -1.31 17.49 31.16
C TYR A 604 -1.20 16.57 29.95
N GLY A 605 -2.06 15.56 29.91
CA GLY A 605 -2.06 14.49 28.91
C GLY A 605 -2.45 13.16 29.57
N LEU A 606 -2.53 12.06 28.82
CA LEU A 606 -2.70 10.75 29.46
C LEU A 606 -1.40 10.39 30.20
N ILE A 607 -1.45 10.32 31.52
CA ILE A 607 -0.26 10.06 32.36
C ILE A 607 -0.30 8.61 32.81
N ASP A 608 0.62 7.82 32.28
CA ASP A 608 0.91 6.47 32.73
C ASP A 608 2.26 6.45 33.47
N PRO A 609 2.36 5.82 34.67
CA PRO A 609 3.64 5.57 35.32
C PRO A 609 4.69 4.90 34.42
N GLU A 610 4.28 4.05 33.46
CA GLU A 610 5.21 3.37 32.54
C GLU A 610 5.90 4.36 31.59
N ASP A 611 5.23 5.46 31.25
CA ASP A 611 5.73 6.49 30.33
C ASP A 611 6.45 7.64 31.06
N PHE A 612 6.59 7.58 32.39
CA PHE A 612 7.05 8.70 33.22
C PHE A 612 8.41 9.27 32.81
N SER A 613 9.37 8.40 32.52
CA SER A 613 10.70 8.78 32.03
C SER A 613 10.65 9.22 30.56
N LEU A 614 9.89 8.52 29.70
CA LEU A 614 9.76 8.87 28.29
C LEU A 614 9.20 10.29 28.10
N LYS A 615 8.18 10.63 28.90
CA LYS A 615 7.53 11.95 28.90
C LYS A 615 8.30 13.03 29.65
N GLY A 616 9.42 12.70 30.28
CA GLY A 616 10.28 13.66 30.98
C GLY A 616 9.71 14.19 32.28
N TYR A 617 8.75 13.49 32.89
CA TYR A 617 8.11 13.94 34.13
C TYR A 617 9.09 13.95 35.31
N ASP A 618 10.11 13.10 35.29
CA ASP A 618 11.24 13.13 36.22
C ASP A 618 12.04 14.44 36.11
N LEU A 619 12.25 14.95 34.89
CA LEU A 619 12.93 16.23 34.66
C LEU A 619 12.10 17.40 35.18
N ALA A 620 10.79 17.38 34.95
CA ALA A 620 9.90 18.39 35.49
C ALA A 620 9.90 18.38 37.03
N ALA A 621 9.84 17.20 37.65
CA ALA A 621 9.89 17.06 39.10
C ALA A 621 11.18 17.66 39.68
N LYS A 622 12.34 17.30 39.10
CA LYS A 622 13.66 17.81 39.50
C LYS A 622 13.78 19.32 39.31
N ALA A 623 13.36 19.84 38.16
CA ALA A 623 13.39 21.28 37.88
C ALA A 623 12.51 22.06 38.87
N MET A 624 11.32 21.55 39.18
CA MET A 624 10.42 22.18 40.15
C MET A 624 10.95 22.09 41.60
N ALA A 625 11.74 21.06 41.93
CA ALA A 625 12.39 20.93 43.22
C ALA A 625 13.53 21.95 43.41
N GLU A 626 14.25 22.31 42.35
CA GLU A 626 15.31 23.33 42.38
C GLU A 626 14.77 24.75 42.59
N LEU A 627 13.49 24.99 42.30
CA LEU A 627 12.82 26.25 42.57
C LEU A 627 12.58 26.41 44.08
N LYS A 628 13.55 27.01 44.77
CA LYS A 628 13.53 27.26 46.23
C LYS A 628 12.36 28.13 46.72
N ASN A 629 11.67 28.84 45.82
CA ASN A 629 10.54 29.71 46.16
C ASN A 629 9.21 28.92 46.20
N ASP A 630 8.40 29.13 47.24
CA ASP A 630 7.09 28.47 47.43
C ASP A 630 5.95 29.08 46.61
N ASN A 631 6.26 30.13 45.84
CA ASN A 631 5.37 30.72 44.87
C ASN A 631 5.17 29.86 43.62
N TYR A 632 5.88 28.73 43.44
CA TYR A 632 5.71 27.84 42.30
C TYR A 632 4.98 26.55 42.67
N ARG A 633 4.09 26.10 41.78
CA ARG A 633 3.36 24.84 41.91
C ARG A 633 3.41 24.06 40.60
N LEU A 634 3.63 22.75 40.67
CA LEU A 634 3.42 21.81 39.57
C LEU A 634 2.00 21.23 39.66
N LEU A 635 1.20 21.48 38.64
CA LEU A 635 -0.13 20.92 38.46
C LEU A 635 -0.06 19.83 37.39
N VAL A 636 -0.32 18.59 37.78
CA VAL A 636 -0.26 17.40 36.93
C VAL A 636 -1.69 16.92 36.69
N VAL A 637 -2.14 16.86 35.45
CA VAL A 637 -3.54 16.53 35.11
C VAL A 637 -3.61 15.44 34.05
N GLY A 638 -4.32 14.35 34.35
CA GLY A 638 -4.49 13.24 33.40
C GLY A 638 -4.05 11.87 33.89
N ALA A 639 -3.82 11.75 35.19
CA ALA A 639 -3.74 10.49 35.90
C ALA A 639 -5.10 9.75 35.87
N PRO A 640 -5.13 8.41 35.75
CA PRO A 640 -6.30 7.61 36.10
C PRO A 640 -6.69 7.83 37.57
N GLU A 641 -7.99 7.83 37.87
CA GLU A 641 -8.51 8.18 39.20
C GLU A 641 -7.97 7.23 40.28
N GLU A 642 -7.85 5.95 39.94
CA GLU A 642 -7.28 4.88 40.75
C GLU A 642 -5.75 4.96 40.94
N LYS A 643 -5.04 5.78 40.14
CA LYS A 643 -3.56 5.90 40.17
C LYS A 643 -3.06 7.26 40.67
N LEU A 644 -3.94 8.15 41.15
CA LEU A 644 -3.57 9.51 41.55
C LEU A 644 -2.45 9.54 42.61
N GLU A 645 -2.58 8.73 43.65
CA GLU A 645 -1.61 8.69 44.74
C GLU A 645 -0.28 8.05 44.32
N GLN A 646 -0.32 7.03 43.46
CA GLN A 646 0.87 6.39 42.89
C GLN A 646 1.68 7.38 42.05
N ILE A 647 1.01 8.15 41.19
CA ILE A 647 1.67 9.17 40.36
C ILE A 647 2.25 10.28 41.24
N ALA A 648 1.50 10.73 42.25
CA ALA A 648 1.99 11.74 43.18
C ALA A 648 3.24 11.26 43.96
N ASN A 649 3.25 10.00 44.42
CA ASN A 649 4.44 9.37 45.02
C ASN A 649 5.61 9.29 44.03
N THR A 650 5.35 9.02 42.76
CA THR A 650 6.41 8.94 41.72
C THR A 650 7.08 10.30 41.50
N PHE A 651 6.30 11.38 41.47
CA PHE A 651 6.84 12.74 41.42
C PHE A 651 7.61 13.07 42.71
N GLU A 652 7.06 12.76 43.89
CA GLU A 652 7.72 13.00 45.18
C GLU A 652 9.07 12.28 45.29
N ASN A 653 9.15 11.03 44.83
CA ASN A 653 10.40 10.26 44.74
C ASN A 653 11.45 10.91 43.82
N CYS A 654 11.03 11.78 42.88
CA CYS A 654 11.92 12.56 42.04
C CYS A 654 12.34 13.91 42.66
N GLY A 655 11.92 14.20 43.90
CA GLY A 655 12.42 15.30 44.73
C GLY A 655 11.49 16.50 44.88
N ILE A 656 10.30 16.53 44.26
CA ILE A 656 9.33 17.62 44.47
C ILE A 656 8.53 17.41 45.76
N SER A 657 8.42 18.45 46.59
CA SER A 657 7.59 18.40 47.80
C SER A 657 6.10 18.31 47.46
N ARG A 658 5.34 17.50 48.21
CA ARG A 658 3.87 17.43 48.14
C ARG A 658 3.17 18.78 48.28
N ALA A 659 3.75 19.73 49.01
CA ALA A 659 3.20 21.09 49.14
C ALA A 659 3.24 21.89 47.82
N LYS A 660 4.12 21.49 46.88
CA LYS A 660 4.30 22.11 45.54
C LYS A 660 3.66 21.28 44.42
N LEU A 661 3.11 20.11 44.70
CA LEU A 661 2.55 19.19 43.72
C LEU A 661 1.03 19.06 43.90
N ALA A 662 0.29 19.20 42.79
CA ALA A 662 -1.13 18.84 42.74
C ALA A 662 -1.35 17.88 41.58
N VAL A 663 -1.89 16.69 41.85
CA VAL A 663 -2.23 15.69 40.82
C VAL A 663 -3.75 15.60 40.70
N ARG A 664 -4.27 15.67 39.47
CA ARG A 664 -5.71 15.60 39.16
C ARG A 664 -5.99 14.55 38.10
N SER A 665 -7.21 14.03 38.14
CA SER A 665 -7.69 13.05 37.19
C SER A 665 -7.86 13.62 35.79
N ILE A 666 -8.04 12.72 34.83
CA ILE A 666 -8.21 13.06 33.42
C ILE A 666 -9.42 13.95 33.15
N VAL A 667 -9.17 15.06 32.44
CA VAL A 667 -10.20 16.00 31.99
C VAL A 667 -10.64 15.59 30.58
N LYS A 668 -11.81 14.96 30.46
CA LYS A 668 -12.39 14.52 29.18
C LYS A 668 -13.27 15.59 28.51
N ASP A 669 -13.67 16.61 29.27
CA ASP A 669 -14.58 17.67 28.87
C ASP A 669 -13.81 18.92 28.41
N ARG A 670 -14.13 19.41 27.21
CA ARG A 670 -13.46 20.55 26.57
C ARG A 670 -13.67 21.87 27.32
N GLU A 671 -14.83 22.11 27.92
CA GLU A 671 -15.08 23.33 28.71
C GLU A 671 -14.25 23.33 30.00
N LYS A 672 -14.07 22.15 30.60
CA LYS A 672 -13.19 21.98 31.78
C LYS A 672 -11.72 22.15 31.41
N LEU A 673 -11.33 21.79 30.19
CA LEU A 673 -9.97 21.99 29.69
C LEU A 673 -9.64 23.49 29.49
N VAL A 674 -10.60 24.28 29.01
CA VAL A 674 -10.46 25.75 28.96
C VAL A 674 -10.22 26.33 30.35
N LYS A 675 -10.99 25.89 31.36
CA LYS A 675 -10.78 26.32 32.75
C LYS A 675 -9.38 25.92 33.25
N LEU A 676 -8.92 24.71 32.92
CA LEU A 676 -7.57 24.26 33.26
C LEU A 676 -6.47 25.15 32.65
N PHE A 677 -6.57 25.47 31.36
CA PHE A 677 -5.61 26.37 30.71
C PHE A 677 -5.68 27.78 31.29
N CYS A 678 -6.85 28.24 31.71
CA CYS A 678 -6.99 29.47 32.47
C CYS A 678 -6.27 29.37 33.82
N GLU A 679 -6.36 28.26 34.56
CA GLU A 679 -5.73 28.07 35.88
C GLU A 679 -4.19 27.98 35.85
N ALA A 680 -3.60 27.62 34.71
CA ALA A 680 -2.16 27.53 34.52
C ALA A 680 -1.53 28.85 34.07
N ASP A 681 -0.23 29.01 34.33
CA ASP A 681 0.59 30.16 33.90
C ASP A 681 1.63 29.76 32.85
N LEU A 682 2.04 28.48 32.87
CA LEU A 682 2.95 27.88 31.90
C LEU A 682 2.55 26.42 31.69
N LEU A 683 2.55 25.92 30.46
CA LEU A 683 2.58 24.49 30.18
C LEU A 683 4.05 24.05 30.04
N LEU A 684 4.42 22.96 30.70
CA LEU A 684 5.70 22.29 30.55
C LEU A 684 5.50 20.96 29.81
N MET A 685 6.22 20.77 28.71
CA MET A 685 6.24 19.52 27.95
C MET A 685 7.71 19.08 27.76
N PRO A 686 8.30 18.41 28.77
CA PRO A 686 9.73 18.11 28.82
C PRO A 686 10.06 16.75 28.15
N SER A 687 9.21 16.30 27.23
CA SER A 687 9.22 14.93 26.72
C SER A 687 10.49 14.63 25.92
N ARG A 688 11.18 13.55 26.29
CA ARG A 688 12.37 13.08 25.57
C ARG A 688 12.00 12.54 24.19
N THR A 689 10.78 12.02 24.06
CA THR A 689 10.19 11.57 22.80
C THR A 689 8.69 11.88 22.81
N GLU A 690 8.20 12.56 21.77
CA GLU A 690 6.78 12.88 21.61
C GLU A 690 6.28 12.50 20.20
N ALA A 691 5.02 12.08 20.11
CA ALA A 691 4.45 11.61 18.85
C ALA A 691 3.84 12.75 18.03
N PHE A 692 2.96 13.54 18.66
CA PHE A 692 2.16 14.55 17.97
C PHE A 692 2.11 15.91 18.67
N GLY A 693 2.65 16.04 19.89
CA GLY A 693 2.73 17.31 20.65
C GLY A 693 1.38 18.00 20.88
N LEU A 694 0.28 17.24 20.88
CA LEU A 694 -1.08 17.81 20.91
C LEU A 694 -1.32 18.66 22.16
N THR A 695 -0.71 18.29 23.27
CA THR A 695 -0.80 18.99 24.54
C THR A 695 -0.21 20.41 24.48
N ALA A 696 0.97 20.56 23.86
CA ALA A 696 1.52 21.89 23.59
C ALA A 696 0.63 22.70 22.65
N LEU A 697 0.08 22.07 21.62
CA LEU A 697 -0.74 22.75 20.62
C LEU A 697 -2.06 23.28 21.20
N GLU A 698 -2.76 22.47 22.01
CA GLU A 698 -4.00 22.86 22.68
C GLU A 698 -3.77 24.00 23.68
N ALA A 699 -2.68 23.97 24.46
CA ALA A 699 -2.31 25.06 25.36
C ALA A 699 -1.93 26.35 24.61
N LEU A 700 -1.12 26.26 23.55
CA LEU A 700 -0.78 27.41 22.68
C LEU A 700 -2.04 28.04 22.09
N SER A 701 -3.03 27.21 21.75
CA SER A 701 -4.30 27.66 21.18
C SER A 701 -5.14 28.47 22.16
N ALA A 702 -5.01 28.19 23.45
CA ALA A 702 -5.64 28.95 24.54
C ALA A 702 -4.81 30.15 25.02
N GLY A 703 -3.69 30.46 24.34
CA GLY A 703 -2.78 31.54 24.72
C GLY A 703 -1.99 31.27 26.01
N LEU A 704 -1.87 30.00 26.43
CA LEU A 704 -1.02 29.60 27.55
C LEU A 704 0.44 29.50 27.04
N PRO A 705 1.40 30.21 27.65
CA PRO A 705 2.82 30.03 27.33
C PRO A 705 3.22 28.56 27.48
N VAL A 706 4.05 28.06 26.57
CA VAL A 706 4.49 26.67 26.58
C VAL A 706 6.02 26.61 26.54
N LEU A 707 6.59 25.81 27.43
CA LEU A 707 7.99 25.44 27.44
C LEU A 707 8.11 23.97 27.01
N VAL A 708 8.75 23.74 25.86
CA VAL A 708 8.94 22.41 25.27
C VAL A 708 10.42 22.07 25.22
N SER A 709 10.78 20.78 25.27
CA SER A 709 12.15 20.36 24.95
C SER A 709 12.35 20.30 23.43
N GLU A 710 13.61 20.30 22.97
CA GLU A 710 13.95 20.20 21.54
C GLU A 710 13.41 18.92 20.89
N ASN A 711 13.26 17.84 21.67
CA ASN A 711 12.79 16.54 21.22
C ASN A 711 11.27 16.32 21.45
N SER A 712 10.56 17.37 21.89
CA SER A 712 9.12 17.36 22.22
C SER A 712 8.22 17.84 21.09
#